data_AF-A0A953RJL1-F1
#
_entry.id   AF-A0A953RJL1-F1
#
_cell.length_a   1.000
_cell.length_b   1.000
_cell.length_c   1.000
_cell.angle_alpha   90.00
_cell.angle_beta   90.00
_cell.angle_gamma   90.00
#
_symmetry.space_group_name_H-M   'P 1'
#
loop_
_entity.id
_entity.type
_entity.pdbx_description
1 polymer ?
#
loop_
_entity_poly.entity_id
_entity_poly.type
_entity_poly.pdbx_seq_one_letter_code
_entity_poly.pdbx_strand_id
1 'polypeptide(L)'
;MPWLHRLKHRINRLTRRRQLDRDLEDELQFHLDMLAQDHPHPRRRFGNVTSMKEACRELWMFGSLEIWWQDLRYALRMLRKSPAFTTVAVLTLALAIGANTAIFSVVNGVMLRELPYRDAGRLAMLWSTAKDHADERRTSIPNFADWKSQSRSFESMAFYASEGATLIDPADRLEPETITYGDVAADFFGVLGVSPMLGRSLSEQDVTQGERVVVLSHDLWLKRYGGSPKALGERLDLNGKEYRVVGVMPGDFHFPSNNVQLWAPATTSEWLHEHSAQRGRGTVVVFGRLKPQYSVAQAQAEMATISSRLERQYRETNDGLTVRVVPLQTQVLGRTVPFLLLVLFGAVFFVLLIACTNVANLLLARGAARQREFALRAALGAGRMRILRQMVTESTVLALCGGAIGLVLAGWGVHLLAVFGPRNIPRLDEIHVDARVVIFTLAVSVLSGVLFGLMPEWRDQAFRPGSTLKNTGRNAHATGNGLVIAEFALAVVLLTGAGLLIRSFQAVRAVDPGFQAQHVVTMELNSRWSDDFHEQVMSRIRTIPGVQFVGAINDIFFARGGKSLGVDTLDEVEGHAPEPRDRWRPLVITPLERRRLPGSRHAPAEGAPLLRSRWRARSAGSDRQRGHGAALLAGRGSGRKAIQGVPRK
;
A
#
# COMPACT_ATOMS: atom_id res chain seq x y z
N MET A 1 25.43 18.86 -26.39
CA MET A 1 24.42 19.38 -25.42
C MET A 1 24.34 20.92 -25.47
N PRO A 2 23.32 21.50 -26.13
CA PRO A 2 23.16 22.96 -26.30
C PRO A 2 22.82 23.74 -25.01
N TRP A 3 22.69 23.07 -23.86
CA TRP A 3 22.45 23.71 -22.57
C TRP A 3 23.75 24.21 -21.90
N LEU A 4 24.88 23.52 -22.09
CA LEU A 4 26.18 23.90 -21.52
C LEU A 4 26.77 25.15 -22.20
N HIS A 5 26.61 25.29 -23.52
CA HIS A 5 26.97 26.52 -24.23
C HIS A 5 26.07 27.70 -23.82
N ARG A 6 24.78 27.47 -23.59
CA ARG A 6 23.85 28.49 -23.08
C ARG A 6 24.18 28.89 -21.64
N LEU A 7 24.57 27.95 -20.78
CA LEU A 7 25.00 28.23 -19.41
C LEU A 7 26.34 28.98 -19.38
N LYS A 8 27.31 28.59 -20.22
CA LYS A 8 28.62 29.25 -20.33
C LYS A 8 28.50 30.67 -20.90
N HIS A 9 27.66 30.90 -21.92
CA HIS A 9 27.34 32.27 -22.39
C HIS A 9 26.57 33.10 -21.36
N ARG A 10 25.71 32.47 -20.54
CA ARG A 10 25.00 33.15 -19.45
C ARG A 10 25.94 33.55 -18.31
N ILE A 11 26.93 32.71 -17.99
CA ILE A 11 27.94 33.00 -16.97
C ILE A 11 28.97 34.04 -17.48
N ASN A 12 29.37 33.97 -18.75
CA ASN A 12 30.29 34.96 -19.35
C ASN A 12 29.66 36.36 -19.52
N ARG A 13 28.33 36.47 -19.42
CA ARG A 13 27.60 37.74 -19.36
C ARG A 13 27.49 38.31 -17.93
N LEU A 14 27.69 37.50 -16.88
CA LEU A 14 27.74 37.98 -15.49
C LEU A 14 28.99 38.86 -15.22
N THR A 15 30.09 38.62 -15.94
CA THR A 15 31.37 39.34 -15.76
C THR A 15 31.45 40.66 -16.53
N ARG A 16 30.55 40.93 -17.50
CA ARG A 16 30.52 42.17 -18.33
C ARG A 16 29.42 43.16 -17.93
N ARG A 17 28.91 43.09 -16.69
CA ARG A 17 27.87 43.99 -16.14
C ARG A 17 28.17 45.48 -16.36
N ARG A 18 29.40 45.90 -16.05
CA ARG A 18 29.85 47.30 -16.20
C ARG A 18 29.96 47.78 -17.65
N GLN A 19 29.98 46.86 -18.61
CA GLN A 19 30.12 47.17 -20.02
C GLN A 19 28.74 47.34 -20.65
N LEU A 20 27.80 46.44 -20.33
CA LEU A 20 26.39 46.55 -20.72
C LEU A 20 25.68 47.78 -20.13
N ASP A 21 25.93 48.14 -18.86
CA ASP A 21 25.38 49.38 -18.27
C ASP A 21 25.96 50.63 -18.97
N ARG A 22 27.21 50.57 -19.44
CA ARG A 22 27.86 51.65 -20.20
C ARG A 22 27.30 51.75 -21.63
N ASP A 23 27.17 50.62 -22.33
CA ASP A 23 26.61 50.59 -23.68
C ASP A 23 25.15 51.13 -23.69
N LEU A 24 24.35 50.79 -22.67
CA LEU A 24 22.98 51.33 -22.52
C LEU A 24 22.98 52.84 -22.18
N GLU A 25 23.95 53.30 -21.40
CA GLU A 25 24.16 54.72 -21.13
C GLU A 25 24.54 55.49 -22.38
N ASP A 26 25.47 54.95 -23.16
CA ASP A 26 25.96 55.53 -24.40
C ASP A 26 24.84 55.58 -25.45
N GLU A 27 24.00 54.54 -25.55
CA GLU A 27 22.88 54.50 -26.50
C GLU A 27 21.72 55.43 -26.10
N LEU A 28 21.43 55.56 -24.80
CA LEU A 28 20.46 56.56 -24.31
C LEU A 28 20.97 58.00 -24.49
N GLN A 29 22.27 58.22 -24.29
CA GLN A 29 22.92 59.51 -24.51
C GLN A 29 22.89 59.87 -26.00
N PHE A 30 23.20 58.90 -26.88
CA PHE A 30 23.15 59.06 -28.33
C PHE A 30 21.75 59.49 -28.81
N HIS A 31 20.69 58.86 -28.31
CA HIS A 31 19.32 59.25 -28.66
C HIS A 31 18.90 60.62 -28.11
N LEU A 32 19.41 61.01 -26.94
CA LEU A 32 19.18 62.35 -26.38
C LEU A 32 19.90 63.43 -27.19
N ASP A 33 21.13 63.15 -27.64
CA ASP A 33 21.94 64.05 -28.46
C ASP A 33 21.33 64.20 -29.87
N MET A 34 20.81 63.11 -30.44
CA MET A 34 20.07 63.14 -31.70
C MET A 34 18.80 64.00 -31.61
N LEU A 35 18.05 63.91 -30.50
CA LEU A 35 16.86 64.74 -30.29
C LEU A 35 17.19 66.20 -29.96
N ALA A 36 18.40 66.49 -29.47
CA ALA A 36 18.86 67.84 -29.18
C ALA A 36 19.15 68.64 -30.46
N GLN A 37 19.40 67.97 -31.58
CA GLN A 37 19.64 68.61 -32.87
C GLN A 37 18.36 69.22 -33.47
N ASP A 38 17.21 68.58 -33.27
CA ASP A 38 15.93 69.03 -33.84
C ASP A 38 15.03 69.78 -32.85
N HIS A 39 15.27 69.69 -31.53
CA HIS A 39 14.38 70.26 -30.52
C HIS A 39 15.13 70.97 -29.39
N PRO A 40 14.69 72.17 -28.96
CA PRO A 40 15.35 72.95 -27.90
C PRO A 40 15.24 72.32 -26.50
N HIS A 41 14.37 71.32 -26.30
CA HIS A 41 14.15 70.64 -25.01
C HIS A 41 14.06 69.11 -25.16
N PRO A 42 15.17 68.41 -25.51
CA PRO A 42 15.18 66.99 -25.84
C PRO A 42 14.74 66.08 -24.68
N ARG A 43 15.11 66.44 -23.44
CA ARG A 43 14.77 65.67 -22.23
C ARG A 43 13.27 65.66 -21.90
N ARG A 44 12.51 66.69 -22.27
CA ARG A 44 11.05 66.71 -22.05
C ARG A 44 10.31 65.80 -23.02
N ARG A 45 10.85 65.62 -24.23
CA ARG A 45 10.23 64.80 -25.29
C ARG A 45 10.64 63.33 -25.21
N PHE A 46 11.86 63.04 -24.78
CA PHE A 46 12.36 61.68 -24.56
C PHE A 46 11.75 60.99 -23.33
N GLY A 47 11.17 61.76 -22.41
CA GLY A 47 10.53 61.24 -21.20
C GLY A 47 11.51 60.97 -20.05
N ASN A 48 11.04 60.30 -19.00
CA ASN A 48 11.86 60.02 -17.82
C ASN A 48 12.89 58.92 -18.12
N VAL A 49 14.12 59.34 -18.44
CA VAL A 49 15.28 58.48 -18.76
C VAL A 49 15.51 57.41 -17.69
N THR A 50 15.25 57.74 -16.42
CA THR A 50 15.38 56.82 -15.28
C THR A 50 14.41 55.66 -15.37
N SER A 51 13.16 55.94 -15.72
CA SER A 51 12.10 54.92 -15.93
C SER A 51 12.41 54.02 -17.12
N MET A 52 12.97 54.58 -18.20
CA MET A 52 13.36 53.82 -19.40
C MET A 52 14.55 52.87 -19.11
N LYS A 53 15.54 53.35 -18.34
CA LYS A 53 16.65 52.51 -17.83
C LYS A 53 16.12 51.38 -16.95
N GLU A 54 15.18 51.66 -16.07
CA GLU A 54 14.57 50.65 -15.20
C GLU A 54 13.78 49.60 -16.00
N ALA A 55 13.01 50.00 -17.00
CA ALA A 55 12.29 49.09 -17.90
C ALA A 55 13.23 48.19 -18.72
N CYS A 56 14.34 48.74 -19.24
CA CYS A 56 15.37 47.94 -19.91
C CYS A 56 16.09 46.98 -18.96
N ARG A 57 16.35 47.40 -17.72
CA ARG A 57 16.96 46.55 -16.67
C ARG A 57 16.03 45.44 -16.21
N GLU A 58 14.71 45.66 -16.17
CA GLU A 58 13.72 44.61 -15.87
C GLU A 58 13.63 43.52 -16.95
N LEU A 59 13.91 43.86 -18.22
CA LEU A 59 13.94 42.90 -19.33
C LEU A 59 15.19 42.00 -19.33
N TRP A 60 16.25 42.36 -18.60
CA TRP A 60 17.47 41.53 -18.52
C TRP A 60 17.35 40.45 -17.45
N MET A 61 17.40 39.17 -17.88
CA MET A 61 17.40 37.97 -17.00
C MET A 61 18.41 38.02 -15.83
N PHE A 62 19.46 38.84 -15.89
CA PHE A 62 20.48 38.98 -14.83
C PHE A 62 19.99 39.69 -13.56
N GLY A 63 19.02 40.61 -13.69
CA GLY A 63 18.38 41.21 -12.53
C GLY A 63 17.67 40.16 -11.68
N SER A 64 17.08 39.13 -12.31
CA SER A 64 16.29 38.12 -11.61
C SER A 64 17.08 37.36 -10.54
N LEU A 65 18.30 36.87 -10.79
CA LEU A 65 19.08 36.05 -9.85
C LEU A 65 19.53 36.80 -8.60
N GLU A 66 20.07 38.02 -8.77
CA GLU A 66 20.50 38.86 -7.64
C GLU A 66 19.30 39.28 -6.78
N ILE A 67 18.18 39.53 -7.44
CA ILE A 67 16.90 39.84 -6.81
C ILE A 67 16.31 38.62 -6.08
N TRP A 68 16.36 37.41 -6.67
CA TRP A 68 15.94 36.17 -6.01
C TRP A 68 16.77 35.91 -4.75
N TRP A 69 18.07 36.16 -4.80
CA TRP A 69 18.95 36.01 -3.65
C TRP A 69 18.67 37.05 -2.55
N GLN A 70 18.35 38.29 -2.93
CA GLN A 70 17.88 39.30 -2.00
C GLN A 70 16.56 38.91 -1.35
N ASP A 71 15.59 38.44 -2.14
CA ASP A 71 14.27 38.02 -1.66
C ASP A 71 14.40 36.78 -0.72
N LEU A 72 15.31 35.85 -1.01
CA LEU A 72 15.62 34.70 -0.15
C LEU A 72 16.27 35.11 1.17
N ARG A 73 17.30 35.97 1.15
CA ARG A 73 17.92 36.51 2.39
C ARG A 73 16.91 37.27 3.22
N TYR A 74 16.04 38.03 2.55
CA TYR A 74 14.97 38.76 3.19
C TYR A 74 13.99 37.82 3.88
N ALA A 75 13.52 36.78 3.17
CA ALA A 75 12.63 35.76 3.72
C ALA A 75 13.23 35.11 4.97
N LEU A 76 14.47 34.65 4.91
CA LEU A 76 15.17 34.06 6.05
C LEU A 76 15.28 35.03 7.24
N ARG A 77 15.55 36.31 6.98
CA ARG A 77 15.61 37.34 8.03
C ARG A 77 14.23 37.60 8.64
N MET A 78 13.18 37.62 7.83
CA MET A 78 11.80 37.83 8.29
C MET A 78 11.29 36.65 9.12
N LEU A 79 11.67 35.42 8.75
CA LEU A 79 11.36 34.22 9.53
C LEU A 79 12.00 34.28 10.92
N ARG A 80 13.29 34.65 11.00
CA ARG A 80 14.00 34.81 12.29
C ARG A 80 13.43 35.92 13.18
N LYS A 81 12.85 36.97 12.58
CA LYS A 81 12.21 38.07 13.33
C LYS A 81 10.84 37.71 13.91
N SER A 82 10.21 36.64 13.44
CA SER A 82 8.87 36.21 13.86
C SER A 82 8.85 34.75 14.30
N PRO A 83 9.61 34.38 15.36
CA PRO A 83 9.83 32.99 15.71
C PRO A 83 8.53 32.23 16.01
N ALA A 84 7.59 32.82 16.77
CA ALA A 84 6.33 32.15 17.10
C ALA A 84 5.50 31.78 15.85
N PHE A 85 5.29 32.74 14.94
CA PHE A 85 4.60 32.49 13.67
C PHE A 85 5.32 31.44 12.85
N THR A 86 6.65 31.57 12.71
CA THR A 86 7.44 30.66 11.88
C THR A 86 7.39 29.24 12.44
N THR A 87 7.51 29.06 13.76
CA THR A 87 7.42 27.74 14.40
C THR A 87 6.06 27.10 14.17
N VAL A 88 4.96 27.81 14.42
CA VAL A 88 3.61 27.27 14.22
C VAL A 88 3.41 26.87 12.75
N ALA A 89 3.70 27.78 11.82
CA ALA A 89 3.50 27.53 10.40
C ALA A 89 4.40 26.40 9.86
N VAL A 90 5.66 26.33 10.29
CA VAL A 90 6.59 25.25 9.90
C VAL A 90 6.14 23.91 10.48
N LEU A 91 5.71 23.84 11.75
CA LEU A 91 5.21 22.59 12.34
C LEU A 91 3.92 22.11 11.67
N THR A 92 2.99 23.00 11.39
CA THR A 92 1.74 22.69 10.69
C THR A 92 2.02 22.14 9.29
N LEU A 93 2.92 22.77 8.54
CA LEU A 93 3.32 22.29 7.20
C LEU A 93 4.13 21.00 7.28
N ALA A 94 5.02 20.87 8.26
CA ALA A 94 5.82 19.65 8.44
C ALA A 94 4.94 18.43 8.69
N LEU A 95 3.92 18.55 9.56
CA LEU A 95 3.00 17.45 9.82
C LEU A 95 2.18 17.11 8.57
N ALA A 96 1.64 18.11 7.88
CA ALA A 96 0.79 17.88 6.71
C ALA A 96 1.57 17.34 5.49
N ILE A 97 2.70 17.96 5.15
CA ILE A 97 3.58 17.52 4.06
C ILE A 97 4.20 16.16 4.40
N GLY A 98 4.59 15.95 5.67
CA GLY A 98 5.14 14.69 6.14
C GLY A 98 4.14 13.54 6.05
N ALA A 99 2.88 13.75 6.46
CA ALA A 99 1.84 12.73 6.32
C ALA A 99 1.56 12.39 4.84
N ASN A 100 1.49 13.39 3.95
CA ASN A 100 1.34 13.16 2.51
C ASN A 100 2.54 12.41 1.91
N THR A 101 3.75 12.77 2.35
CA THR A 101 5.00 12.11 1.92
C THR A 101 5.05 10.65 2.40
N ALA A 102 4.63 10.37 3.63
CA ALA A 102 4.58 9.01 4.17
C ALA A 102 3.61 8.13 3.37
N ILE A 103 2.38 8.59 3.13
CA ILE A 103 1.40 7.82 2.36
C ILE A 103 1.83 7.69 0.89
N PHE A 104 2.39 8.75 0.29
CA PHE A 104 2.96 8.64 -1.05
C PHE A 104 4.08 7.60 -1.12
N SER A 105 4.92 7.49 -0.08
CA SER A 105 5.95 6.45 0.00
C SER A 105 5.34 5.05 -0.01
N VAL A 106 4.26 4.84 0.76
CA VAL A 106 3.51 3.57 0.76
C VAL A 106 2.90 3.29 -0.62
N VAL A 107 2.22 4.27 -1.22
CA VAL A 107 1.63 4.14 -2.56
C VAL A 107 2.69 3.86 -3.62
N ASN A 108 3.84 4.53 -3.55
CA ASN A 108 4.94 4.32 -4.48
C ASN A 108 5.54 2.92 -4.33
N GLY A 109 5.82 2.48 -3.10
CA GLY A 109 6.38 1.16 -2.82
C GLY A 109 5.44 0.01 -3.16
N VAL A 110 4.14 0.19 -2.90
CA VAL A 110 3.13 -0.85 -3.10
C VAL A 110 2.62 -0.85 -4.55
N MET A 111 2.17 0.30 -5.08
CA MET A 111 1.47 0.37 -6.37
C MET A 111 2.37 0.70 -7.57
N LEU A 112 3.34 1.61 -7.41
CA LEU A 112 4.09 2.17 -8.55
C LEU A 112 5.42 1.46 -8.82
N ARG A 113 6.00 0.81 -7.82
CA ARG A 113 7.25 0.06 -7.97
C ARG A 113 6.95 -1.29 -8.63
N GLU A 114 7.56 -1.51 -9.79
CA GLU A 114 7.48 -2.79 -10.50
C GLU A 114 7.96 -3.94 -9.58
N LEU A 115 7.37 -5.12 -9.76
CA LEU A 115 7.80 -6.33 -9.05
C LEU A 115 9.23 -6.67 -9.49
N PRO A 116 10.08 -7.25 -8.61
CA PRO A 116 11.47 -7.60 -8.92
C PRO A 116 11.58 -8.85 -9.82
N TYR A 117 10.68 -8.97 -10.81
CA TYR A 117 10.66 -10.05 -11.79
C TYR A 117 10.92 -9.48 -13.18
N ARG A 118 11.65 -10.24 -14.00
CA ARG A 118 11.91 -9.86 -15.39
C ARG A 118 10.58 -9.64 -16.12
N ASP A 119 10.42 -8.51 -16.80
CA ASP A 119 9.18 -8.09 -17.48
C ASP A 119 7.90 -8.38 -16.68
N ALA A 120 7.81 -7.93 -15.43
CA ALA A 120 6.70 -8.24 -14.52
C ALA A 120 5.30 -7.92 -15.09
N GLY A 121 5.18 -6.92 -15.97
CA GLY A 121 3.91 -6.57 -16.64
C GLY A 121 3.35 -7.66 -17.56
N ARG A 122 4.16 -8.66 -17.91
CA ARG A 122 3.75 -9.82 -18.73
C ARG A 122 3.37 -11.05 -17.90
N LEU A 123 3.56 -11.01 -16.58
CA LEU A 123 3.20 -12.12 -15.69
C LEU A 123 1.72 -12.05 -15.33
N ALA A 124 1.05 -13.18 -15.41
CA ALA A 124 -0.35 -13.32 -15.03
C ALA A 124 -0.59 -14.60 -14.23
N MET A 125 -1.49 -14.51 -13.26
CA MET A 125 -2.06 -15.63 -12.52
C MET A 125 -3.27 -16.16 -13.28
N LEU A 126 -3.43 -17.47 -13.30
CA LEU A 126 -4.55 -18.15 -13.94
C LEU A 126 -5.34 -18.89 -12.86
N TRP A 127 -6.61 -18.51 -12.73
CA TRP A 127 -7.52 -19.07 -11.74
C TRP A 127 -8.66 -19.82 -12.42
N SER A 128 -9.04 -20.97 -11.89
CA SER A 128 -10.33 -21.57 -12.21
C SER A 128 -11.43 -20.77 -11.50
N THR A 129 -12.48 -20.36 -12.20
CA THR A 129 -13.61 -19.62 -11.63
C THR A 129 -14.91 -20.23 -12.13
N ALA A 130 -15.93 -20.22 -11.29
CA ALA A 130 -17.27 -20.57 -11.75
C ALA A 130 -17.83 -19.44 -12.64
N LYS A 131 -18.72 -19.76 -13.58
CA LYS A 131 -19.34 -18.77 -14.48
C LYS A 131 -20.36 -17.89 -13.77
N ASP A 132 -21.01 -18.42 -12.74
CA ASP A 132 -22.03 -17.77 -11.91
C ASP A 132 -21.42 -16.93 -10.78
N HIS A 133 -20.26 -17.35 -10.26
CA HIS A 133 -19.56 -16.68 -9.17
C HIS A 133 -18.09 -16.39 -9.51
N ALA A 134 -17.66 -15.15 -9.27
CA ALA A 134 -16.31 -14.67 -9.57
C ALA A 134 -15.23 -15.16 -8.57
N ASP A 135 -15.42 -16.31 -7.94
CA ASP A 135 -14.49 -16.85 -6.96
C ASP A 135 -13.29 -17.54 -7.61
N GLU A 136 -12.10 -17.05 -7.26
CA GLU A 136 -10.82 -17.64 -7.66
C GLU A 136 -10.63 -18.96 -6.92
N ARG A 137 -10.55 -20.05 -7.69
CA ARG A 137 -10.28 -21.40 -7.20
C ARG A 137 -8.95 -21.87 -7.78
N ARG A 138 -8.25 -22.68 -6.98
CA ARG A 138 -7.10 -23.45 -7.45
C ARG A 138 -7.49 -24.34 -8.64
N THR A 139 -6.51 -24.69 -9.44
CA THR A 139 -6.67 -25.49 -10.67
C THR A 139 -6.18 -26.91 -10.43
N SER A 140 -6.75 -27.89 -11.14
CA SER A 140 -6.27 -29.27 -11.13
C SER A 140 -5.05 -29.44 -12.06
N ILE A 141 -4.13 -30.33 -11.71
CA ILE A 141 -2.94 -30.62 -12.54
C ILE A 141 -3.32 -31.03 -13.98
N PRO A 142 -4.38 -31.83 -14.24
CA PRO A 142 -4.80 -32.15 -15.60
C PRO A 142 -5.29 -30.93 -16.39
N ASN A 143 -6.05 -30.02 -15.75
CA ASN A 143 -6.46 -28.77 -16.41
C ASN A 143 -5.25 -27.87 -16.71
N PHE A 144 -4.26 -27.79 -15.81
CA PHE A 144 -3.01 -27.09 -16.08
C PHE A 144 -2.27 -27.66 -17.31
N ALA A 145 -2.17 -28.99 -17.43
CA ALA A 145 -1.53 -29.63 -18.57
C ALA A 145 -2.24 -29.31 -19.89
N ASP A 146 -3.57 -29.30 -19.88
CA ASP A 146 -4.38 -28.87 -21.02
C ASP A 146 -4.16 -27.39 -21.37
N TRP A 147 -4.09 -26.51 -20.37
CA TRP A 147 -3.84 -25.07 -20.60
C TRP A 147 -2.45 -24.84 -21.18
N LYS A 148 -1.43 -25.50 -20.62
CA LYS A 148 -0.05 -25.40 -21.09
C LYS A 148 0.10 -25.88 -22.53
N SER A 149 -0.56 -26.98 -22.90
CA SER A 149 -0.49 -27.55 -24.26
C SER A 149 -1.32 -26.82 -25.30
N GLN A 150 -2.45 -26.22 -24.91
CA GLN A 150 -3.39 -25.61 -25.85
C GLN A 150 -3.18 -24.10 -26.05
N SER A 151 -2.58 -23.40 -25.08
CA SER A 151 -2.40 -21.96 -25.15
C SER A 151 -1.30 -21.52 -26.12
N ARG A 152 -1.50 -20.37 -26.76
CA ARG A 152 -0.55 -19.73 -27.66
C ARG A 152 -0.12 -18.34 -27.17
N SER A 153 -0.94 -17.68 -26.35
CA SER A 153 -0.64 -16.34 -25.81
C SER A 153 0.48 -16.36 -24.77
N PHE A 154 0.74 -17.50 -24.14
CA PHE A 154 1.78 -17.64 -23.12
C PHE A 154 3.09 -18.15 -23.73
N GLU A 155 4.20 -17.55 -23.30
CA GLU A 155 5.57 -18.01 -23.58
C GLU A 155 5.90 -19.23 -22.73
N SER A 156 5.49 -19.20 -21.46
CA SER A 156 5.75 -20.25 -20.48
C SER A 156 4.70 -20.22 -19.38
N MET A 157 4.35 -21.40 -18.82
CA MET A 157 3.46 -21.55 -17.66
C MET A 157 4.06 -22.51 -16.65
N ALA A 158 3.86 -22.20 -15.37
CA ALA A 158 4.21 -23.05 -14.24
C ALA A 158 3.08 -23.05 -13.22
N PHE A 159 3.16 -23.98 -12.28
CA PHE A 159 2.28 -24.01 -11.13
C PHE A 159 3.08 -24.14 -9.84
N TYR A 160 2.42 -23.83 -8.73
CA TYR A 160 2.91 -24.13 -7.40
C TYR A 160 1.76 -24.56 -6.48
N ALA A 161 2.11 -25.23 -5.39
CA ALA A 161 1.29 -25.34 -4.20
C ALA A 161 2.13 -24.92 -2.99
N SER A 162 1.48 -24.32 -1.98
CA SER A 162 2.15 -23.96 -0.74
C SER A 162 1.55 -24.77 0.39
N GLU A 163 2.43 -25.39 1.17
CA GLU A 163 2.08 -26.25 2.29
C GLU A 163 2.92 -25.86 3.51
N GLY A 164 2.40 -26.18 4.70
CA GLY A 164 3.22 -26.18 5.89
C GLY A 164 4.08 -27.44 5.93
N ALA A 165 5.30 -27.32 6.43
CA ALA A 165 6.16 -28.45 6.75
C ALA A 165 6.85 -28.27 8.10
N THR A 166 7.23 -29.38 8.71
CA THR A 166 8.19 -29.39 9.80
C THR A 166 9.58 -29.61 9.22
N LEU A 167 10.47 -28.67 9.50
CA LEU A 167 11.87 -28.69 9.10
C LEU A 167 12.72 -29.14 10.29
N ILE A 168 13.35 -30.30 10.15
CA ILE A 168 14.23 -30.92 11.15
C ILE A 168 15.66 -30.88 10.61
N ASP A 169 16.62 -30.61 11.49
CA ASP A 169 18.04 -30.78 11.17
C ASP A 169 18.41 -32.25 11.42
N PRO A 170 18.82 -33.03 10.40
CA PRO A 170 19.21 -34.43 10.58
C PRO A 170 20.36 -34.63 11.57
N ALA A 171 21.15 -33.58 11.82
CA ALA A 171 22.23 -33.60 12.79
C ALA A 171 21.81 -33.14 14.20
N ASP A 172 20.51 -32.91 14.44
CA ASP A 172 19.91 -32.49 15.71
C ASP A 172 20.59 -31.24 16.33
N ARG A 173 21.21 -30.38 15.51
CA ARG A 173 21.88 -29.16 16.00
C ARG A 173 20.91 -27.99 16.19
N LEU A 174 19.76 -28.05 15.51
CA LEU A 174 18.73 -27.02 15.50
C LEU A 174 17.40 -27.62 15.92
N GLU A 175 16.62 -26.85 16.69
CA GLU A 175 15.27 -27.24 17.06
C GLU A 175 14.37 -27.38 15.82
N PRO A 176 13.43 -28.34 15.81
CA PRO A 176 12.42 -28.45 14.76
C PRO A 176 11.62 -27.16 14.60
N GLU A 177 11.43 -26.72 13.36
CA GLU A 177 10.69 -25.49 13.05
C GLU A 177 9.55 -25.77 12.07
N THR A 178 8.38 -25.18 12.33
CA THR A 178 7.29 -25.15 11.35
C THR A 178 7.54 -24.04 10.34
N ILE A 179 7.61 -24.42 9.06
CA ILE A 179 7.87 -23.53 7.94
C ILE A 179 6.74 -23.63 6.91
N THR A 180 6.62 -22.64 6.03
CA THR A 180 5.86 -22.79 4.78
C THR A 180 6.84 -23.06 3.65
N TYR A 181 6.55 -24.07 2.83
CA TYR A 181 7.36 -24.40 1.65
C TYR A 181 6.50 -24.45 0.39
N GLY A 182 7.16 -24.31 -0.76
CA GLY A 182 6.53 -24.33 -2.08
C GLY A 182 6.85 -25.60 -2.85
N ASP A 183 5.83 -26.38 -3.18
CA ASP A 183 5.91 -27.41 -4.20
C ASP A 183 5.78 -26.76 -5.57
N VAL A 184 6.80 -26.90 -6.42
CA VAL A 184 6.86 -26.15 -7.69
C VAL A 184 7.14 -27.03 -8.90
N ALA A 185 6.62 -26.60 -10.05
CA ALA A 185 6.99 -27.16 -11.35
C ALA A 185 8.44 -26.79 -11.73
N ALA A 186 9.06 -27.55 -12.64
CA ALA A 186 10.44 -27.31 -13.09
C ALA A 186 10.66 -25.87 -13.61
N ASP A 187 9.70 -25.39 -14.40
CA ASP A 187 9.77 -24.07 -15.05
C ASP A 187 9.50 -22.91 -14.10
N PHE A 188 9.21 -23.15 -12.82
CA PHE A 188 8.74 -22.13 -11.87
C PHE A 188 9.64 -20.88 -11.82
N PHE A 189 10.94 -21.07 -11.61
CA PHE A 189 11.91 -19.97 -11.56
C PHE A 189 12.15 -19.35 -12.93
N GLY A 190 12.13 -20.17 -13.99
CA GLY A 190 12.29 -19.74 -15.38
C GLY A 190 11.16 -18.82 -15.85
N VAL A 191 9.91 -19.13 -15.49
CA VAL A 191 8.74 -18.29 -15.77
C VAL A 191 8.90 -16.93 -15.10
N LEU A 192 9.39 -16.87 -13.85
CA LEU A 192 9.63 -15.61 -13.13
C LEU A 192 10.86 -14.86 -13.63
N GLY A 193 11.77 -15.56 -14.31
CA GLY A 193 13.03 -15.00 -14.80
C GLY A 193 14.01 -14.68 -13.67
N VAL A 194 13.98 -15.46 -12.59
CA VAL A 194 14.85 -15.29 -11.42
C VAL A 194 15.80 -16.48 -11.34
N SER A 195 17.07 -16.21 -11.03
CA SER A 195 18.10 -17.23 -10.85
C SER A 195 18.60 -17.22 -9.40
N PRO A 196 18.96 -18.39 -8.83
CA PRO A 196 19.60 -18.45 -7.52
C PRO A 196 20.90 -17.64 -7.47
N MET A 197 21.17 -17.00 -6.33
CA MET A 197 22.44 -16.31 -6.08
C MET A 197 23.60 -17.28 -5.80
N LEU A 198 23.26 -18.49 -5.31
CA LEU A 198 24.19 -19.59 -5.05
C LEU A 198 23.59 -20.88 -5.58
N GLY A 199 24.43 -21.74 -6.17
CA GLY A 199 24.03 -23.05 -6.67
C GLY A 199 23.23 -22.97 -7.98
N ARG A 200 22.19 -23.80 -8.09
CA ARG A 200 21.35 -23.93 -9.30
C ARG A 200 19.86 -23.98 -8.95
N SER A 201 19.02 -23.66 -9.95
CA SER A 201 17.57 -23.86 -9.84
C SER A 201 17.21 -25.34 -9.95
N LEU A 202 15.95 -25.65 -9.65
CA LEU A 202 15.36 -26.95 -9.97
C LEU A 202 15.36 -27.14 -11.50
N SER A 203 15.78 -28.33 -11.94
CA SER A 203 15.80 -28.73 -13.34
C SER A 203 14.60 -29.61 -13.67
N GLU A 204 14.30 -29.77 -14.97
CA GLU A 204 13.27 -30.69 -15.43
C GLU A 204 13.56 -32.15 -15.01
N GLN A 205 14.84 -32.53 -14.98
CA GLN A 205 15.26 -33.85 -14.52
C GLN A 205 14.95 -34.05 -13.02
N ASP A 206 15.22 -33.05 -12.17
CA ASP A 206 14.91 -33.16 -10.73
C ASP A 206 13.41 -33.39 -10.50
N VAL A 207 12.56 -32.72 -11.28
CA VAL A 207 11.10 -32.86 -11.15
C VAL A 207 10.61 -34.19 -11.73
N THR A 208 11.05 -34.57 -12.94
CA THR A 208 10.60 -35.82 -13.58
C THR A 208 11.07 -37.06 -12.82
N GLN A 209 12.25 -37.04 -12.22
CA GLN A 209 12.80 -38.15 -11.42
C GLN A 209 12.33 -38.10 -9.96
N GLY A 210 11.70 -37.01 -9.51
CA GLY A 210 11.31 -36.85 -8.11
C GLY A 210 12.50 -36.75 -7.16
N GLU A 211 13.59 -36.13 -7.62
CA GLU A 211 14.80 -35.92 -6.83
C GLU A 211 14.47 -35.08 -5.59
N ARG A 212 14.89 -35.53 -4.42
CA ARG A 212 14.68 -34.82 -3.15
C ARG A 212 15.71 -33.70 -3.00
N VAL A 213 15.52 -32.64 -3.77
CA VAL A 213 16.35 -31.45 -3.76
C VAL A 213 15.53 -30.21 -3.41
N VAL A 214 16.16 -29.20 -2.81
CA VAL A 214 15.49 -27.96 -2.42
C VAL A 214 16.31 -26.72 -2.76
N VAL A 215 15.61 -25.65 -3.05
CA VAL A 215 16.16 -24.30 -3.15
C VAL A 215 15.72 -23.51 -1.92
N LEU A 216 16.66 -22.90 -1.19
CA LEU A 216 16.37 -22.14 0.02
C LEU A 216 16.00 -20.69 -0.29
N SER A 217 15.13 -20.09 0.53
CA SER A 217 15.04 -18.64 0.61
C SER A 217 16.31 -18.06 1.25
N HIS A 218 16.60 -16.81 0.92
CA HIS A 218 17.72 -16.09 1.51
C HIS A 218 17.61 -16.02 3.05
N ASP A 219 16.40 -15.78 3.56
CA ASP A 219 16.17 -15.64 5.00
C ASP A 219 16.40 -16.95 5.76
N LEU A 220 15.95 -18.08 5.20
CA LEU A 220 16.20 -19.39 5.80
C LEU A 220 17.68 -19.74 5.76
N TRP A 221 18.36 -19.38 4.66
CA TRP A 221 19.81 -19.57 4.52
C TRP A 221 20.60 -18.75 5.56
N LEU A 222 20.26 -17.48 5.76
CA LEU A 222 20.86 -16.66 6.80
C LEU A 222 20.57 -17.21 8.20
N LYS A 223 19.30 -17.56 8.47
CA LYS A 223 18.86 -18.02 9.78
C LYS A 223 19.51 -19.34 10.20
N ARG A 224 19.59 -20.32 9.30
CA ARG A 224 20.09 -21.67 9.62
C ARG A 224 21.57 -21.87 9.36
N TYR A 225 22.10 -21.22 8.32
CA TYR A 225 23.47 -21.44 7.86
C TYR A 225 24.36 -20.21 8.02
N GLY A 226 23.86 -19.12 8.62
CA GLY A 226 24.65 -17.90 8.88
C GLY A 226 25.16 -17.22 7.62
N GLY A 227 24.56 -17.47 6.46
CA GLY A 227 25.08 -16.99 5.17
C GLY A 227 26.27 -17.79 4.63
N SER A 228 26.50 -19.03 5.10
CA SER A 228 27.61 -19.86 4.66
C SER A 228 27.35 -20.50 3.28
N PRO A 229 28.27 -20.40 2.30
CA PRO A 229 28.19 -21.13 1.04
C PRO A 229 28.20 -22.65 1.21
N LYS A 230 28.65 -23.16 2.38
CA LYS A 230 28.62 -24.58 2.72
C LYS A 230 27.20 -25.14 2.83
N ALA A 231 26.17 -24.28 2.86
CA ALA A 231 24.79 -24.73 2.79
C ALA A 231 24.47 -25.54 1.51
N LEU A 232 25.20 -25.32 0.42
CA LEU A 232 25.03 -26.12 -0.80
C LEU A 232 25.49 -27.56 -0.58
N GLY A 233 24.62 -28.52 -0.88
CA GLY A 233 24.89 -29.95 -0.69
C GLY A 233 24.55 -30.47 0.71
N GLU A 234 24.29 -29.59 1.67
CA GLU A 234 23.80 -29.98 3.01
C GLU A 234 22.43 -30.66 2.91
N ARG A 235 22.18 -31.52 3.88
CA ARG A 235 20.94 -32.29 4.01
C ARG A 235 20.06 -31.66 5.07
N LEU A 236 18.77 -31.58 4.77
CA LEU A 236 17.74 -31.18 5.72
C LEU A 236 16.60 -32.19 5.66
N ASP A 237 15.89 -32.36 6.77
CA ASP A 237 14.70 -33.20 6.81
C ASP A 237 13.46 -32.31 6.70
N LEU A 238 12.66 -32.55 5.66
CA LEU A 238 11.38 -31.90 5.43
C LEU A 238 10.27 -32.96 5.54
N ASN A 239 9.51 -32.89 6.64
CA ASN A 239 8.41 -33.82 6.93
C ASN A 239 8.83 -35.31 6.98
N GLY A 240 9.93 -35.61 7.68
CA GLY A 240 10.46 -36.97 7.86
C GLY A 240 11.21 -37.51 6.64
N LYS A 241 11.60 -36.62 5.71
CA LYS A 241 12.23 -36.99 4.44
C LYS A 241 13.44 -36.11 4.20
N GLU A 242 14.56 -36.75 3.91
CA GLU A 242 15.81 -36.05 3.64
C GLU A 242 15.79 -35.40 2.25
N TYR A 243 16.12 -34.10 2.20
CA TYR A 243 16.34 -33.32 0.99
C TYR A 243 17.73 -32.71 0.99
N ARG A 244 18.30 -32.54 -0.21
CA ARG A 244 19.59 -31.89 -0.41
C ARG A 244 19.43 -30.47 -0.93
N VAL A 245 20.15 -29.53 -0.35
CA VAL A 245 20.16 -28.14 -0.80
C VAL A 245 20.94 -28.02 -2.12
N VAL A 246 20.31 -27.45 -3.16
CA VAL A 246 20.93 -27.24 -4.49
C VAL A 246 21.07 -25.78 -4.89
N GLY A 247 20.39 -24.86 -4.20
CA GLY A 247 20.50 -23.44 -4.48
C GLY A 247 19.93 -22.54 -3.38
N VAL A 248 20.24 -21.25 -3.47
CA VAL A 248 19.73 -20.18 -2.59
C VAL A 248 19.24 -19.02 -3.43
N MET A 249 18.00 -18.59 -3.22
CA MET A 249 17.41 -17.47 -3.96
C MET A 249 17.92 -16.10 -3.48
N PRO A 250 17.87 -15.06 -4.35
CA PRO A 250 18.06 -13.66 -3.98
C PRO A 250 17.18 -13.21 -2.80
N GLY A 251 17.65 -12.25 -2.01
CA GLY A 251 16.94 -11.74 -0.83
C GLY A 251 15.66 -10.96 -1.14
N ASP A 252 15.50 -10.48 -2.37
CA ASP A 252 14.31 -9.79 -2.88
C ASP A 252 13.29 -10.75 -3.53
N PHE A 253 13.55 -12.06 -3.49
CA PHE A 253 12.65 -13.08 -4.04
C PHE A 253 11.64 -13.57 -3.00
N HIS A 254 10.36 -13.21 -3.19
CA HIS A 254 9.28 -13.52 -2.25
C HIS A 254 8.04 -14.18 -2.87
N PHE A 255 8.17 -14.83 -4.03
CA PHE A 255 7.04 -15.52 -4.70
C PHE A 255 6.90 -16.96 -4.21
N PRO A 256 5.68 -17.47 -3.93
CA PRO A 256 4.37 -16.82 -4.07
C PRO A 256 3.97 -15.88 -2.92
N SER A 257 4.67 -15.94 -1.80
CA SER A 257 4.45 -15.06 -0.64
C SER A 257 5.70 -15.03 0.25
N ASN A 258 5.85 -13.96 1.05
CA ASN A 258 7.01 -13.73 1.94
C ASN A 258 7.22 -14.83 3.00
N ASN A 259 6.23 -15.69 3.24
CA ASN A 259 6.34 -16.79 4.20
C ASN A 259 6.94 -18.07 3.62
N VAL A 260 7.12 -18.19 2.30
CA VAL A 260 7.72 -19.38 1.68
C VAL A 260 9.22 -19.37 1.92
N GLN A 261 9.71 -20.38 2.64
CA GLN A 261 11.10 -20.44 3.10
C GLN A 261 11.99 -21.36 2.24
N LEU A 262 11.39 -22.27 1.47
CA LEU A 262 12.11 -23.12 0.51
C LEU A 262 11.15 -23.63 -0.57
N TRP A 263 11.73 -24.11 -1.67
CA TRP A 263 11.01 -24.72 -2.79
C TRP A 263 11.53 -26.12 -3.10
N ALA A 264 10.61 -27.06 -3.31
CA ALA A 264 10.88 -28.46 -3.65
C ALA A 264 10.15 -28.85 -4.95
N PRO A 265 10.62 -29.87 -5.68
CA PRO A 265 9.89 -30.42 -6.83
C PRO A 265 8.50 -30.89 -6.45
N ALA A 266 7.47 -30.45 -7.19
CA ALA A 266 6.08 -30.82 -6.90
C ALA A 266 5.80 -32.33 -6.95
N THR A 267 6.64 -33.10 -7.63
CA THR A 267 6.58 -34.57 -7.68
C THR A 267 7.03 -35.26 -6.40
N THR A 268 7.76 -34.57 -5.52
CA THR A 268 8.17 -35.09 -4.20
C THR A 268 7.06 -34.99 -3.14
N SER A 269 6.02 -34.20 -3.44
CA SER A 269 4.85 -34.05 -2.60
C SER A 269 3.88 -35.22 -2.78
N GLU A 270 3.73 -36.03 -1.73
CA GLU A 270 2.78 -37.14 -1.73
C GLU A 270 1.35 -36.66 -1.91
N TRP A 271 0.99 -35.55 -1.25
CA TRP A 271 -0.35 -35.00 -1.37
C TRP A 271 -0.64 -34.58 -2.80
N LEU A 272 0.28 -33.86 -3.47
CA LEU A 272 0.08 -33.54 -4.89
C LEU A 272 0.05 -34.79 -5.75
N HIS A 273 0.90 -35.79 -5.47
CA HIS A 273 0.96 -37.03 -6.23
C HIS A 273 -0.38 -37.80 -6.17
N GLU A 274 -0.93 -38.00 -4.97
CA GLU A 274 -2.24 -38.66 -4.73
C GLU A 274 -3.39 -37.97 -5.47
N HIS A 275 -3.32 -36.65 -5.61
CA HIS A 275 -4.36 -35.83 -6.21
C HIS A 275 -4.05 -35.41 -7.66
N SER A 276 -2.93 -35.88 -8.23
CA SER A 276 -2.41 -35.39 -9.52
C SER A 276 -3.28 -35.80 -10.71
N ALA A 277 -3.95 -36.95 -10.62
CA ALA A 277 -4.87 -37.46 -11.64
C ALA A 277 -6.31 -36.92 -11.50
N GLN A 278 -6.66 -36.27 -10.38
CA GLN A 278 -8.04 -35.89 -10.08
C GLN A 278 -8.43 -34.59 -10.80
N ARG A 279 -9.14 -34.70 -11.93
CA ARG A 279 -9.77 -33.54 -12.59
C ARG A 279 -10.95 -33.03 -11.74
N GLY A 280 -11.18 -31.72 -11.71
CA GLY A 280 -12.21 -31.07 -10.88
C GLY A 280 -11.76 -30.69 -9.46
N ARG A 281 -10.64 -31.26 -8.97
CA ARG A 281 -10.05 -30.86 -7.68
C ARG A 281 -8.98 -29.80 -7.86
N GLY A 282 -9.26 -28.59 -7.39
CA GLY A 282 -8.29 -27.49 -7.42
C GLY A 282 -7.15 -27.70 -6.42
N THR A 283 -5.97 -28.13 -6.90
CA THR A 283 -4.81 -28.44 -6.04
C THR A 283 -3.72 -27.39 -6.13
N VAL A 284 -3.49 -26.83 -7.31
CA VAL A 284 -2.35 -25.96 -7.62
C VAL A 284 -2.79 -24.56 -8.04
N VAL A 285 -1.91 -23.59 -7.85
CA VAL A 285 -2.06 -22.24 -8.37
C VAL A 285 -1.20 -22.11 -9.62
N VAL A 286 -1.78 -21.60 -10.71
CA VAL A 286 -1.12 -21.51 -12.01
C VAL A 286 -0.74 -20.07 -12.31
N PHE A 287 0.43 -19.88 -12.89
CA PHE A 287 0.87 -18.58 -13.40
C PHE A 287 1.67 -18.76 -14.69
N GLY A 288 1.74 -17.70 -15.48
CA GLY A 288 2.43 -17.73 -16.76
C GLY A 288 2.91 -16.37 -17.21
N ARG A 289 3.82 -16.42 -18.19
CA ARG A 289 4.36 -15.23 -18.86
C ARG A 289 3.71 -15.12 -20.22
N LEU A 290 3.07 -13.99 -20.49
CA LEU A 290 2.50 -13.65 -21.79
C LEU A 290 3.61 -13.37 -22.79
N LYS A 291 3.44 -13.78 -24.06
CA LYS A 291 4.30 -13.34 -25.16
C LYS A 291 4.16 -11.82 -25.38
N PRO A 292 5.20 -11.12 -25.88
CA PRO A 292 5.19 -9.66 -25.96
C PRO A 292 4.02 -9.08 -26.78
N GLN A 293 3.55 -9.81 -27.78
CA GLN A 293 2.49 -9.37 -28.68
C GLN A 293 1.05 -9.59 -28.16
N TYR A 294 0.86 -10.23 -26.99
CA TYR A 294 -0.46 -10.52 -26.44
C TYR A 294 -0.76 -9.66 -25.21
N SER A 295 -1.92 -9.02 -25.23
CA SER A 295 -2.51 -8.37 -24.06
C SER A 295 -3.19 -9.38 -23.12
N VAL A 296 -3.37 -8.98 -21.86
CA VAL A 296 -4.13 -9.77 -20.87
C VAL A 296 -5.55 -10.04 -21.35
N ALA A 297 -6.19 -9.09 -22.03
CA ALA A 297 -7.54 -9.26 -22.59
C ALA A 297 -7.57 -10.33 -23.70
N GLN A 298 -6.56 -10.36 -24.58
CA GLN A 298 -6.44 -11.41 -25.60
C GLN A 298 -6.19 -12.78 -24.99
N ALA A 299 -5.30 -12.86 -24.00
CA ALA A 299 -5.06 -14.10 -23.27
C ALA A 299 -6.31 -14.59 -22.52
N GLN A 300 -7.08 -13.67 -21.94
CA GLN A 300 -8.36 -13.99 -21.28
C GLN A 300 -9.38 -14.55 -22.28
N ALA A 301 -9.47 -13.99 -23.49
CA ALA A 301 -10.35 -14.50 -24.55
C ALA A 301 -9.91 -15.89 -25.06
N GLU A 302 -8.60 -16.11 -25.23
CA GLU A 302 -8.07 -17.42 -25.59
C GLU A 302 -8.36 -18.46 -24.50
N MET A 303 -8.08 -18.12 -23.24
CA MET A 303 -8.33 -19.02 -22.11
C MET A 303 -9.82 -19.34 -21.93
N ALA A 304 -10.72 -18.40 -22.21
CA ALA A 304 -12.16 -18.66 -22.23
C ALA A 304 -12.55 -19.67 -23.34
N THR A 305 -11.90 -19.60 -24.50
CA THR A 305 -12.12 -20.56 -25.59
C THR A 305 -11.62 -21.95 -25.20
N ILE A 306 -10.43 -22.03 -24.58
CA ILE A 306 -9.86 -23.28 -24.06
C ILE A 306 -10.78 -23.86 -22.98
N SER A 307 -11.26 -23.06 -22.03
CA SER A 307 -12.13 -23.53 -20.96
C SER A 307 -13.47 -24.05 -21.49
N SER A 308 -14.08 -23.38 -22.47
CA SER A 308 -15.31 -23.88 -23.10
C SER A 308 -15.10 -25.19 -23.85
N ARG A 309 -13.91 -25.44 -24.42
CA ARG A 309 -13.58 -26.74 -25.00
C ARG A 309 -13.42 -27.81 -23.92
N LEU A 310 -12.71 -27.51 -22.85
CA LEU A 310 -12.50 -28.43 -21.73
C LEU A 310 -13.78 -28.75 -20.97
N GLU A 311 -14.72 -27.82 -20.90
CA GLU A 311 -16.07 -28.04 -20.37
C GLU A 311 -16.85 -29.05 -21.21
N ARG A 312 -16.78 -28.97 -22.55
CA ARG A 312 -17.41 -29.95 -23.45
C ARG A 312 -16.75 -31.32 -23.37
N GLN A 313 -15.42 -31.36 -23.28
CA GLN A 313 -14.65 -32.59 -23.25
C GLN A 313 -14.75 -33.33 -21.89
N TYR A 314 -14.82 -32.57 -20.79
CA TYR A 314 -14.79 -33.10 -19.42
C TYR A 314 -15.96 -32.55 -18.61
N ARG A 315 -17.19 -32.75 -19.10
CA ARG A 315 -18.41 -32.18 -18.51
C ARG A 315 -18.54 -32.46 -17.01
N GLU A 316 -18.29 -33.69 -16.56
CA GLU A 316 -18.43 -34.06 -15.13
C GLU A 316 -17.58 -33.23 -14.16
N THR A 317 -16.45 -32.70 -14.61
CA THR A 317 -15.46 -32.04 -13.73
C THR A 317 -15.25 -30.56 -14.04
N ASN A 318 -15.63 -30.12 -15.25
CA ASN A 318 -15.42 -28.75 -15.73
C ASN A 318 -16.73 -28.01 -16.06
N ASP A 319 -17.90 -28.59 -15.78
CA ASP A 319 -19.18 -27.91 -15.99
C ASP A 319 -19.23 -26.57 -15.24
N GLY A 320 -19.63 -25.52 -15.93
CA GLY A 320 -19.73 -24.18 -15.35
C GLY A 320 -18.38 -23.54 -14.97
N LEU A 321 -17.23 -24.13 -15.31
CA LEU A 321 -15.92 -23.55 -15.06
C LEU A 321 -15.43 -22.70 -16.24
N THR A 322 -14.78 -21.59 -15.91
CA THR A 322 -14.00 -20.77 -16.84
C THR A 322 -12.66 -20.41 -16.21
N VAL A 323 -11.78 -19.79 -16.99
CA VAL A 323 -10.45 -19.38 -16.54
C VAL A 323 -10.39 -17.88 -16.44
N ARG A 324 -9.88 -17.36 -15.33
CA ARG A 324 -9.60 -15.93 -15.16
C ARG A 324 -8.09 -15.68 -15.20
N VAL A 325 -7.68 -14.76 -16.08
CA VAL A 325 -6.31 -14.29 -16.22
C VAL A 325 -6.19 -12.95 -15.49
N VAL A 326 -5.39 -12.91 -14.43
CA VAL A 326 -5.20 -11.72 -13.60
C VAL A 326 -3.73 -11.28 -13.67
N PRO A 327 -3.41 -10.01 -14.00
CA PRO A 327 -2.04 -9.53 -13.95
C PRO A 327 -1.43 -9.77 -12.57
N LEU A 328 -0.18 -10.23 -12.51
CA LEU A 328 0.45 -10.60 -11.24
C LEU A 328 0.47 -9.43 -10.23
N GLN A 329 0.72 -8.21 -10.70
CA GLN A 329 0.68 -7.00 -9.87
C GLN A 329 -0.70 -6.77 -9.25
N THR A 330 -1.78 -6.98 -10.00
CA THR A 330 -3.15 -6.87 -9.50
C THR A 330 -3.46 -7.98 -8.48
N GLN A 331 -2.92 -9.18 -8.67
CA GLN A 331 -3.11 -10.28 -7.72
C GLN A 331 -2.43 -9.98 -6.37
N VAL A 332 -1.16 -9.54 -6.40
CA VAL A 332 -0.38 -9.24 -5.19
C VAL A 332 -1.01 -8.11 -4.38
N LEU A 333 -1.52 -7.08 -5.06
CA LEU A 333 -2.19 -5.94 -4.40
C LEU A 333 -3.59 -6.28 -3.90
N GLY A 334 -4.23 -7.29 -4.50
CA GLY A 334 -5.67 -7.51 -4.33
C GLY A 334 -6.51 -6.35 -4.88
N ARG A 335 -7.83 -6.54 -4.90
CA ARG A 335 -8.77 -5.53 -5.44
C ARG A 335 -9.00 -4.34 -4.50
N THR A 336 -8.83 -4.55 -3.19
CA THR A 336 -9.28 -3.59 -2.17
C THR A 336 -8.16 -2.65 -1.71
N VAL A 337 -6.91 -3.11 -1.67
CA VAL A 337 -5.78 -2.31 -1.14
C VAL A 337 -5.53 -1.05 -1.98
N PRO A 338 -5.50 -1.08 -3.33
CA PRO A 338 -5.31 0.13 -4.12
C PRO A 338 -6.40 1.18 -3.85
N PHE A 339 -7.66 0.75 -3.74
CA PHE A 339 -8.77 1.64 -3.46
C PHE A 339 -8.66 2.27 -2.06
N LEU A 340 -8.36 1.48 -1.04
CA LEU A 340 -8.18 1.97 0.33
C LEU A 340 -7.00 2.95 0.43
N LEU A 341 -5.88 2.66 -0.24
CA LEU A 341 -4.72 3.56 -0.29
C LEU A 341 -5.06 4.88 -1.00
N LEU A 342 -5.86 4.85 -2.08
CA LEU A 342 -6.31 6.07 -2.75
C LEU A 342 -7.25 6.91 -1.88
N VAL A 343 -8.18 6.29 -1.15
CA VAL A 343 -9.04 6.99 -0.19
C VAL A 343 -8.20 7.65 0.91
N LEU A 344 -7.22 6.92 1.46
CA LEU A 344 -6.31 7.44 2.48
C LEU A 344 -5.44 8.60 1.93
N PHE A 345 -4.92 8.46 0.71
CA PHE A 345 -4.15 9.50 0.04
C PHE A 345 -5.01 10.76 -0.19
N GLY A 346 -6.25 10.61 -0.64
CA GLY A 346 -7.20 11.72 -0.78
C GLY A 346 -7.52 12.40 0.56
N ALA A 347 -7.73 11.63 1.63
CA ALA A 347 -7.98 12.19 2.96
C ALA A 347 -6.80 13.03 3.47
N VAL A 348 -5.57 12.56 3.32
CA VAL A 348 -4.38 13.29 3.79
C VAL A 348 -4.01 14.45 2.87
N PHE A 349 -4.38 14.40 1.58
CA PHE A 349 -4.35 15.55 0.70
C PHE A 349 -5.30 16.67 1.19
N PHE A 350 -6.51 16.34 1.63
CA PHE A 350 -7.42 17.31 2.25
C PHE A 350 -6.85 17.92 3.55
N VAL A 351 -6.20 17.12 4.39
CA VAL A 351 -5.47 17.62 5.58
C VAL A 351 -4.39 18.63 5.18
N LEU A 352 -3.68 18.38 4.07
CA LEU A 352 -2.75 19.36 3.53
C LEU A 352 -3.47 20.65 3.16
N LEU A 353 -4.58 20.59 2.41
CA LEU A 353 -5.35 21.79 2.07
C LEU A 353 -5.83 22.60 3.30
N ILE A 354 -6.18 21.94 4.41
CA ILE A 354 -6.50 22.61 5.69
C ILE A 354 -5.27 23.30 6.28
N ALA A 355 -4.14 22.59 6.39
CA ALA A 355 -2.89 23.15 6.91
C ALA A 355 -2.44 24.36 6.09
N CYS A 356 -2.58 24.24 4.78
CA CYS A 356 -2.32 25.26 3.79
C CYS A 356 -3.20 26.50 3.95
N THR A 357 -4.51 26.30 4.15
CA THR A 357 -5.48 27.35 4.46
C THR A 357 -5.13 28.08 5.76
N ASN A 358 -4.74 27.34 6.80
CA ASN A 358 -4.29 27.90 8.07
C ASN A 358 -3.06 28.80 7.89
N VAL A 359 -2.05 28.34 7.15
CA VAL A 359 -0.86 29.15 6.88
C VAL A 359 -1.20 30.38 6.05
N ALA A 360 -2.10 30.27 5.06
CA ALA A 360 -2.58 31.42 4.30
C ALA A 360 -3.27 32.45 5.19
N ASN A 361 -4.13 32.02 6.13
CA ASN A 361 -4.78 32.90 7.11
C ASN A 361 -3.76 33.62 8.01
N LEU A 362 -2.73 32.91 8.47
CA LEU A 362 -1.66 33.51 9.27
C LEU A 362 -0.83 34.51 8.44
N LEU A 363 -0.55 34.21 7.17
CA LEU A 363 0.14 35.12 6.24
C LEU A 363 -0.69 36.36 5.94
N LEU A 364 -2.01 36.23 5.79
CA LEU A 364 -2.95 37.34 5.62
C LEU A 364 -2.97 38.27 6.83
N ALA A 365 -3.08 37.70 8.04
CA ALA A 365 -3.05 38.47 9.28
C ALA A 365 -1.72 39.25 9.43
N ARG A 366 -0.61 38.63 9.03
CA ARG A 366 0.70 39.26 9.01
C ARG A 366 0.84 40.32 7.91
N GLY A 367 0.26 40.08 6.73
CA GLY A 367 0.23 41.02 5.61
C GLY A 367 -0.51 42.30 5.96
N ALA A 368 -1.63 42.20 6.70
CA ALA A 368 -2.37 43.34 7.21
C ALA A 368 -1.52 44.23 8.15
N ALA A 369 -0.69 43.63 9.01
CA ALA A 369 0.25 44.38 9.85
C ALA A 369 1.36 45.10 9.05
N ARG A 370 1.66 44.61 7.84
CA ARG A 370 2.69 45.17 6.93
C ARG A 370 2.10 46.03 5.82
N GLN A 371 0.79 46.27 5.83
CA GLN A 371 0.09 47.01 4.76
C GLN A 371 0.62 48.44 4.60
N ARG A 372 1.04 49.09 5.71
CA ARG A 372 1.69 50.41 5.68
C ARG A 372 3.06 50.38 4.97
N GLU A 373 3.83 49.31 5.16
CA GLU A 373 5.14 49.10 4.50
C GLU A 373 4.94 48.94 2.98
N PHE A 374 3.93 48.17 2.56
CA PHE A 374 3.62 47.97 1.14
C PHE A 374 3.02 49.21 0.48
N ALA A 375 2.15 49.94 1.18
CA ALA A 375 1.60 51.21 0.69
C ALA A 375 2.70 52.26 0.47
N LEU A 376 3.66 52.37 1.40
CA LEU A 376 4.82 53.26 1.24
C LEU A 376 5.71 52.85 0.07
N ARG A 377 5.98 51.55 -0.11
CA ARG A 377 6.75 51.05 -1.28
C ARG A 377 6.04 51.28 -2.61
N ALA A 378 4.72 51.08 -2.64
CA ALA A 378 3.92 51.37 -3.82
C ALA A 378 3.92 52.87 -4.16
N ALA A 379 3.85 53.75 -3.15
CA ALA A 379 3.97 55.19 -3.33
C ALA A 379 5.36 55.63 -3.84
N LEU A 380 6.41 54.87 -3.51
CA LEU A 380 7.77 55.05 -4.01
C LEU A 380 8.03 54.39 -5.39
N GLY A 381 7.00 53.84 -6.04
CA GLY A 381 7.10 53.30 -7.40
C GLY A 381 7.42 51.81 -7.50
N ALA A 382 7.41 51.05 -6.39
CA ALA A 382 7.61 49.60 -6.47
C ALA A 382 6.48 48.90 -7.23
N GLY A 383 6.81 48.17 -8.30
CA GLY A 383 5.83 47.42 -9.08
C GLY A 383 5.13 46.31 -8.28
N ARG A 384 3.83 46.07 -8.55
CA ARG A 384 3.02 45.00 -7.91
C ARG A 384 3.70 43.62 -7.97
N MET A 385 4.37 43.32 -9.08
CA MET A 385 5.10 42.07 -9.26
C MET A 385 6.25 41.88 -8.25
N ARG A 386 6.87 42.96 -7.76
CA ARG A 386 7.92 42.90 -6.74
C ARG A 386 7.36 42.42 -5.39
N ILE A 387 6.17 42.89 -5.04
CA ILE A 387 5.48 42.53 -3.79
C ILE A 387 4.98 41.09 -3.86
N LEU A 388 4.34 40.71 -4.97
CA LEU A 388 3.94 39.32 -5.28
C LEU A 388 5.09 38.34 -5.07
N ARG A 389 6.19 38.57 -5.79
CA ARG A 389 7.32 37.64 -5.78
C ARG A 389 7.92 37.52 -4.38
N GLN A 390 7.99 38.62 -3.64
CA GLN A 390 8.47 38.60 -2.27
C GLN A 390 7.57 37.74 -1.37
N MET A 391 6.25 37.88 -1.46
CA MET A 391 5.30 37.06 -0.69
C MET A 391 5.42 35.57 -1.03
N VAL A 392 5.47 35.25 -2.32
CA VAL A 392 5.66 33.88 -2.81
C VAL A 392 7.00 33.31 -2.34
N THR A 393 8.06 34.12 -2.34
CA THR A 393 9.38 33.66 -1.85
C THR A 393 9.35 33.41 -0.35
N GLU A 394 8.73 34.28 0.44
CA GLU A 394 8.57 34.09 1.90
C GLU A 394 7.78 32.82 2.22
N SER A 395 6.66 32.58 1.53
CA SER A 395 5.81 31.40 1.74
C SER A 395 6.45 30.11 1.23
N THR A 396 7.12 30.13 0.08
CA THR A 396 7.84 28.97 -0.46
C THR A 396 9.03 28.58 0.41
N VAL A 397 9.81 29.53 0.93
CA VAL A 397 10.89 29.21 1.88
C VAL A 397 10.34 28.58 3.15
N LEU A 398 9.24 29.10 3.67
CA LEU A 398 8.57 28.54 4.85
C LEU A 398 8.04 27.12 4.59
N ALA A 399 7.44 26.87 3.43
CA ALA A 399 6.97 25.55 3.02
C ALA A 399 8.11 24.56 2.76
N LEU A 400 9.25 25.01 2.23
CA LEU A 400 10.44 24.17 2.08
C LEU A 400 11.04 23.77 3.44
N CYS A 401 11.07 24.67 4.42
CA CYS A 401 11.46 24.33 5.79
C CYS A 401 10.50 23.29 6.40
N GLY A 402 9.18 23.50 6.23
CA GLY A 402 8.17 22.53 6.62
C GLY A 402 8.37 21.17 5.93
N GLY A 403 8.58 21.17 4.62
CA GLY A 403 8.81 19.96 3.82
C GLY A 403 10.08 19.21 4.20
N ALA A 404 11.17 19.91 4.54
CA ALA A 404 12.40 19.28 5.01
C ALA A 404 12.19 18.52 6.34
N ILE A 405 11.51 19.15 7.30
CA ILE A 405 11.15 18.49 8.57
C ILE A 405 10.12 17.39 8.32
N GLY A 406 9.13 17.65 7.46
CA GLY A 406 8.11 16.69 7.07
C GLY A 406 8.69 15.43 6.43
N LEU A 407 9.76 15.54 5.64
CA LEU A 407 10.47 14.39 5.07
C LEU A 407 11.09 13.49 6.15
N VAL A 408 11.67 14.09 7.20
CA VAL A 408 12.19 13.35 8.35
C VAL A 408 11.05 12.66 9.11
N LEU A 409 9.96 13.39 9.38
CA LEU A 409 8.76 12.82 10.01
C LEU A 409 8.15 11.68 9.18
N ALA A 410 8.16 11.80 7.86
CA ALA A 410 7.68 10.76 6.97
C ALA A 410 8.55 9.50 7.08
N GLY A 411 9.88 9.63 7.13
CA GLY A 411 10.79 8.52 7.37
C GLY A 411 10.50 7.79 8.68
N TRP A 412 10.29 8.53 9.77
CA TRP A 412 9.89 7.94 11.05
C TRP A 412 8.51 7.29 11.01
N GLY A 413 7.54 7.92 10.34
CA GLY A 413 6.18 7.38 10.19
C GLY A 413 6.16 6.07 9.40
N VAL A 414 6.91 5.99 8.30
CA VAL A 414 7.07 4.76 7.51
C VAL A 414 7.75 3.67 8.33
N HIS A 415 8.79 4.00 9.09
CA HIS A 415 9.48 3.02 9.94
C HIS A 415 8.56 2.50 11.05
N LEU A 416 7.78 3.37 11.71
CA LEU A 416 6.79 2.96 12.70
C LEU A 416 5.71 2.06 12.09
N LEU A 417 5.27 2.35 10.86
CA LEU A 417 4.35 1.48 10.12
C LEU A 417 4.97 0.12 9.78
N ALA A 418 6.27 0.03 9.51
CA ALA A 418 6.93 -1.26 9.29
C ALA A 418 7.02 -2.08 10.60
N VAL A 419 7.31 -1.43 11.73
CA VAL A 419 7.46 -2.10 13.03
C VAL A 419 6.11 -2.53 13.64
N PHE A 420 5.10 -1.67 13.57
CA PHE A 420 3.78 -1.91 14.18
C PHE A 420 2.68 -2.30 13.18
N GLY A 421 2.98 -2.28 11.88
CA GLY A 421 2.01 -2.58 10.85
C GLY A 421 1.62 -4.07 10.82
N PRO A 422 0.47 -4.39 10.21
CA PRO A 422 0.08 -5.78 10.00
C PRO A 422 1.12 -6.45 9.09
N ARG A 423 1.69 -7.58 9.54
CA ARG A 423 2.63 -8.42 8.76
C ARG A 423 2.07 -8.94 7.42
N ASN A 424 0.78 -8.72 7.17
CA ASN A 424 0.08 -9.19 5.97
C ASN A 424 0.04 -8.14 4.84
N ILE A 425 0.56 -6.93 5.04
CA ILE A 425 0.65 -5.95 3.94
C ILE A 425 1.91 -6.27 3.12
N PRO A 426 1.77 -6.64 1.83
CA PRO A 426 2.91 -6.98 0.99
C PRO A 426 3.88 -5.80 0.88
N ARG A 427 5.19 -6.08 0.95
CA ARG A 427 6.28 -5.14 0.67
C ARG A 427 6.40 -3.93 1.62
N LEU A 428 5.85 -4.00 2.84
CA LEU A 428 6.06 -2.96 3.86
C LEU A 428 7.55 -2.70 4.12
N ASP A 429 8.37 -3.75 4.13
CA ASP A 429 9.80 -3.69 4.43
C ASP A 429 10.63 -3.06 3.29
N GLU A 430 10.06 -2.96 2.09
CA GLU A 430 10.71 -2.33 0.93
C GLU A 430 10.43 -0.83 0.82
N ILE A 431 9.58 -0.27 1.69
CA ILE A 431 9.17 1.14 1.63
C ILE A 431 10.30 2.01 2.17
N HIS A 432 10.99 2.70 1.27
CA HIS A 432 12.05 3.63 1.60
C HIS A 432 11.76 5.00 1.00
N VAL A 433 12.34 6.04 1.62
CA VAL A 433 12.34 7.39 1.05
C VAL A 433 13.34 7.40 -0.11
N ASP A 434 12.83 7.17 -1.33
CA ASP A 434 13.62 7.19 -2.56
C ASP A 434 13.64 8.60 -3.20
N ALA A 435 14.38 8.74 -4.31
CA ALA A 435 14.44 10.01 -5.04
C ALA A 435 13.07 10.49 -5.54
N ARG A 436 12.13 9.58 -5.85
CA ARG A 436 10.77 9.95 -6.30
C ARG A 436 9.99 10.55 -5.15
N VAL A 437 10.10 9.99 -3.94
CA VAL A 437 9.51 10.54 -2.71
C VAL A 437 10.08 11.94 -2.44
N VAL A 438 11.40 12.12 -2.52
CA VAL A 438 12.03 13.44 -2.31
C VAL A 438 11.56 14.47 -3.34
N ILE A 439 11.50 14.09 -4.62
CA ILE A 439 10.99 14.96 -5.70
C ILE A 439 9.52 15.30 -5.46
N PHE A 440 8.70 14.33 -5.05
CA PHE A 440 7.30 14.55 -4.71
C PHE A 440 7.16 15.52 -3.53
N THR A 441 7.87 15.30 -2.43
CA THR A 441 7.86 16.20 -1.26
C THR A 441 8.30 17.61 -1.64
N LEU A 442 9.34 17.75 -2.46
CA LEU A 442 9.81 19.04 -2.97
C LEU A 442 8.73 19.71 -3.81
N ALA A 443 8.12 18.97 -4.75
CA ALA A 443 7.06 19.49 -5.62
C ALA A 443 5.85 19.95 -4.81
N VAL A 444 5.39 19.15 -3.84
CA VAL A 444 4.30 19.49 -2.94
C VAL A 444 4.64 20.71 -2.09
N SER A 445 5.85 20.78 -1.53
CA SER A 445 6.30 21.93 -0.71
C SER A 445 6.34 23.23 -1.52
N VAL A 446 6.86 23.18 -2.75
CA VAL A 446 6.90 24.34 -3.64
C VAL A 446 5.49 24.74 -4.05
N LEU A 447 4.66 23.79 -4.48
CA LEU A 447 3.28 24.04 -4.88
C LEU A 447 2.47 24.65 -3.73
N SER A 448 2.57 24.08 -2.54
CA SER A 448 2.02 24.63 -1.31
C SER A 448 2.47 26.08 -1.10
N GLY A 449 3.78 26.33 -1.06
CA GLY A 449 4.32 27.67 -0.88
C GLY A 449 3.80 28.69 -1.90
N VAL A 450 3.75 28.33 -3.17
CA VAL A 450 3.24 29.18 -4.25
C VAL A 450 1.74 29.44 -4.08
N LEU A 451 0.94 28.40 -3.84
CA LEU A 451 -0.51 28.53 -3.68
C LEU A 451 -0.88 29.54 -2.57
N PHE A 452 -0.24 29.48 -1.39
CA PHE A 452 -0.58 30.40 -0.28
C PHE A 452 0.13 31.74 -0.37
N GLY A 453 1.23 31.83 -1.12
CA GLY A 453 1.89 33.09 -1.43
C GLY A 453 1.09 33.96 -2.40
N LEU A 454 0.33 33.33 -3.31
CA LEU A 454 -0.52 34.00 -4.28
C LEU A 454 -1.94 34.29 -3.77
N MET A 455 -2.41 33.52 -2.78
CA MET A 455 -3.76 33.62 -2.25
C MET A 455 -4.17 35.01 -1.70
N PRO A 456 -3.28 35.78 -1.02
CA PRO A 456 -3.60 37.13 -0.55
C PRO A 456 -3.93 38.12 -1.66
N GLU A 457 -3.36 37.93 -2.87
CA GLU A 457 -3.50 38.89 -3.96
C GLU A 457 -4.73 38.69 -4.83
N TRP A 458 -5.19 37.45 -4.98
CA TRP A 458 -6.49 37.17 -5.60
C TRP A 458 -7.63 37.87 -4.86
N ARG A 459 -7.43 38.13 -3.57
CA ARG A 459 -8.37 38.83 -2.70
C ARG A 459 -8.33 40.36 -2.88
N ASP A 460 -7.19 40.92 -3.25
CA ASP A 460 -6.96 42.37 -3.39
C ASP A 460 -7.33 42.92 -4.77
N GLN A 461 -7.57 42.07 -5.78
CA GLN A 461 -8.05 42.53 -7.09
C GLN A 461 -9.49 43.08 -7.07
N ALA A 462 -10.24 42.87 -5.99
CA ALA A 462 -11.50 43.60 -5.74
C ALA A 462 -11.29 45.05 -5.27
N PHE A 463 -10.05 45.45 -4.93
CA PHE A 463 -9.70 46.81 -4.52
C PHE A 463 -9.13 47.63 -5.69
N ARG A 464 -10.02 48.40 -6.32
CA ARG A 464 -9.64 49.53 -7.17
C ARG A 464 -8.81 50.55 -6.37
N PRO A 465 -7.65 51.02 -6.86
CA PRO A 465 -6.88 52.08 -6.23
C PRO A 465 -7.59 53.42 -6.47
N GLY A 466 -8.55 53.76 -5.61
CA GLY A 466 -9.29 55.02 -5.68
C GLY A 466 -10.05 55.39 -4.40
N SER A 467 -10.19 54.50 -3.42
CA SER A 467 -11.02 54.75 -2.22
C SER A 467 -10.31 54.55 -0.88
N THR A 468 -8.99 54.34 -0.87
CA THR A 468 -8.23 53.92 0.32
C THR A 468 -7.88 55.03 1.31
N LEU A 469 -8.71 56.08 1.43
CA LEU A 469 -8.58 57.06 2.52
C LEU A 469 -9.83 57.27 3.38
N LYS A 470 -10.94 56.53 3.15
CA LYS A 470 -12.19 56.78 3.91
C LYS A 470 -12.96 55.58 4.50
N ASN A 471 -12.51 54.34 4.37
CA ASN A 471 -13.26 53.20 4.95
C ASN A 471 -12.35 52.15 5.60
N THR A 472 -11.79 52.47 6.75
CA THR A 472 -10.92 51.58 7.54
C THR A 472 -11.69 50.63 8.48
N GLY A 473 -13.05 50.67 8.51
CA GLY A 473 -13.80 50.04 9.60
C GLY A 473 -14.65 48.79 9.31
N ARG A 474 -15.22 48.62 8.10
CA ARG A 474 -16.38 47.70 7.93
C ARG A 474 -16.23 46.55 6.94
N ASN A 475 -15.33 46.61 5.95
CA ASN A 475 -15.31 45.63 4.86
C ASN A 475 -14.16 44.60 4.91
N ALA A 476 -13.27 44.67 5.91
CA ALA A 476 -12.18 43.70 6.06
C ALA A 476 -12.66 42.30 6.54
N HIS A 477 -13.87 42.21 7.13
CA HIS A 477 -14.38 40.98 7.74
C HIS A 477 -15.19 40.08 6.77
N ALA A 478 -15.79 40.60 5.70
CA ALA A 478 -16.74 39.85 4.87
C ALA A 478 -16.09 38.72 4.02
N THR A 479 -14.83 38.89 3.59
CA THR A 479 -14.12 37.92 2.73
C THR A 479 -13.30 36.88 3.50
N GLY A 480 -13.17 37.01 4.83
CA GLY A 480 -12.51 36.00 5.67
C GLY A 480 -13.39 34.76 5.87
N ASN A 481 -14.71 34.95 5.78
CA ASN A 481 -15.68 33.89 6.05
C ASN A 481 -15.63 32.77 5.02
N GLY A 482 -15.41 33.04 3.73
CA GLY A 482 -15.44 31.99 2.70
C GLY A 482 -14.38 30.89 2.89
N LEU A 483 -13.15 31.29 3.24
CA LEU A 483 -12.05 30.36 3.48
C LEU A 483 -12.22 29.61 4.79
N VAL A 484 -12.67 30.30 5.84
CA VAL A 484 -13.00 29.67 7.13
C VAL A 484 -14.18 28.71 6.99
N ILE A 485 -15.19 29.04 6.17
CA ILE A 485 -16.33 28.16 5.87
C ILE A 485 -15.86 26.94 5.08
N ALA A 486 -15.01 27.11 4.06
CA ALA A 486 -14.46 26.00 3.29
C ALA A 486 -13.59 25.09 4.16
N GLU A 487 -12.74 25.66 5.01
CA GLU A 487 -11.93 24.93 5.98
C GLU A 487 -12.80 24.16 6.97
N PHE A 488 -13.81 24.81 7.56
CA PHE A 488 -14.72 24.20 8.50
C PHE A 488 -15.54 23.08 7.84
N ALA A 489 -16.01 23.29 6.61
CA ALA A 489 -16.70 22.26 5.84
C ALA A 489 -15.79 21.04 5.58
N LEU A 490 -14.53 21.27 5.17
CA LEU A 490 -13.56 20.20 4.94
C LEU A 490 -13.23 19.43 6.23
N ALA A 491 -13.04 20.16 7.33
CA ALA A 491 -12.78 19.59 8.65
C ALA A 491 -13.95 18.74 9.13
N VAL A 492 -15.20 19.21 8.96
CA VAL A 492 -16.41 18.45 9.29
C VAL A 492 -16.52 17.18 8.44
N VAL A 493 -16.24 17.24 7.14
CA VAL A 493 -16.26 16.06 6.25
C VAL A 493 -15.22 15.03 6.70
N LEU A 494 -13.97 15.46 6.94
CA LEU A 494 -12.90 14.56 7.41
C LEU A 494 -13.21 13.97 8.79
N LEU A 495 -13.71 14.78 9.72
CA LEU A 495 -14.06 14.33 11.07
C LEU A 495 -15.22 13.33 11.03
N THR A 496 -16.22 13.58 10.20
CA THR A 496 -17.35 12.65 10.01
C THR A 496 -16.87 11.34 9.40
N GLY A 497 -16.02 11.40 8.36
CA GLY A 497 -15.43 10.21 7.74
C GLY A 497 -14.58 9.39 8.71
N ALA A 498 -13.70 10.06 9.48
CA ALA A 498 -12.88 9.41 10.51
C ALA A 498 -13.75 8.77 11.62
N GLY A 499 -14.77 9.49 12.10
CA GLY A 499 -15.71 8.97 13.09
C GLY A 499 -16.49 7.76 12.60
N LEU A 500 -16.95 7.77 11.34
CA LEU A 500 -17.60 6.62 10.71
C LEU A 500 -16.64 5.43 10.58
N LEU A 501 -15.39 5.64 10.18
CA LEU A 501 -14.39 4.58 10.08
C LEU A 501 -14.07 3.96 11.44
N ILE A 502 -13.88 4.78 12.48
CA ILE A 502 -13.66 4.30 13.85
C ILE A 502 -14.88 3.50 14.32
N ARG A 503 -16.09 4.00 14.08
CA ARG A 503 -17.33 3.30 14.44
C ARG A 503 -17.49 1.98 13.67
N SER A 504 -17.19 1.96 12.37
CA SER A 504 -17.22 0.74 11.57
C SER A 504 -16.18 -0.27 12.04
N PHE A 505 -14.97 0.17 12.38
CA PHE A 505 -13.95 -0.70 12.96
C PHE A 505 -14.37 -1.26 14.32
N GLN A 506 -14.97 -0.44 15.18
CA GLN A 506 -15.54 -0.89 16.45
C GLN A 506 -16.69 -1.89 16.23
N ALA A 507 -17.56 -1.63 15.25
CA ALA A 507 -18.65 -2.53 14.90
C ALA A 507 -18.12 -3.89 14.43
N VAL A 508 -17.11 -3.91 13.55
CA VAL A 508 -16.44 -5.14 13.10
C VAL A 508 -15.79 -5.88 14.27
N ARG A 509 -15.13 -5.17 15.18
CA ARG A 509 -14.53 -5.78 16.39
C ARG A 509 -15.56 -6.30 17.39
N ALA A 510 -16.77 -5.74 17.38
CA ALA A 510 -17.87 -6.13 18.24
C ALA A 510 -18.79 -7.19 17.59
N VAL A 511 -18.51 -7.62 16.36
CA VAL A 511 -19.18 -8.78 15.78
C VAL A 511 -18.88 -9.96 16.68
N ASP A 512 -19.91 -10.46 17.36
CA ASP A 512 -19.82 -11.67 18.15
C ASP A 512 -19.53 -12.81 17.17
N PRO A 513 -18.36 -13.47 17.25
CA PRO A 513 -18.04 -14.56 16.35
C PRO A 513 -18.86 -15.82 16.63
N GLY A 514 -19.71 -15.82 17.66
CA GLY A 514 -20.52 -16.97 18.07
C GLY A 514 -19.74 -18.00 18.89
N PHE A 515 -18.47 -17.72 19.24
CA PHE A 515 -17.62 -18.58 20.08
C PHE A 515 -16.75 -17.77 21.05
N GLN A 516 -16.41 -18.37 22.20
CA GLN A 516 -15.55 -17.73 23.20
C GLN A 516 -14.06 -17.99 22.90
N ALA A 517 -13.34 -16.95 22.44
CA ALA A 517 -11.90 -17.03 22.19
C ALA A 517 -11.03 -16.83 23.46
N GLN A 518 -11.65 -16.55 24.60
CA GLN A 518 -10.94 -16.30 25.86
C GLN A 518 -10.46 -17.62 26.46
N HIS A 519 -9.23 -17.62 27.00
CA HIS A 519 -8.57 -18.79 27.59
C HIS A 519 -8.25 -19.93 26.64
N VAL A 520 -8.26 -19.69 25.33
CA VAL A 520 -7.93 -20.69 24.31
C VAL A 520 -6.49 -20.48 23.84
N VAL A 521 -5.66 -21.53 23.95
CA VAL A 521 -4.34 -21.59 23.30
C VAL A 521 -4.50 -22.40 22.03
N THR A 522 -3.99 -21.85 20.91
CA THR A 522 -3.94 -22.54 19.62
C THR A 522 -2.52 -23.00 19.32
N MET A 523 -2.40 -24.21 18.78
CA MET A 523 -1.15 -24.72 18.23
C MET A 523 -1.44 -25.34 16.87
N GLU A 524 -0.66 -24.97 15.86
CA GLU A 524 -0.78 -25.52 14.51
C GLU A 524 0.13 -26.74 14.37
N LEU A 525 -0.45 -27.88 14.00
CA LEU A 525 0.29 -29.09 13.67
C LEU A 525 0.22 -29.33 12.16
N ASN A 526 1.38 -29.49 11.52
CA ASN A 526 1.43 -30.00 10.16
C ASN A 526 1.11 -31.49 10.15
N SER A 527 -0.02 -31.83 9.54
CA SER A 527 -0.74 -33.10 9.71
C SER A 527 -0.23 -34.25 8.86
N ARG A 528 1.09 -34.42 8.73
CA ARG A 528 1.65 -35.64 8.10
C ARG A 528 1.83 -36.80 9.08
N TRP A 529 1.45 -36.59 10.33
CA TRP A 529 1.55 -37.60 11.37
C TRP A 529 0.31 -38.48 11.42
N SER A 530 0.50 -39.74 11.80
CA SER A 530 -0.57 -40.74 11.89
C SER A 530 -1.68 -40.30 12.85
N ASP A 531 -2.86 -40.91 12.70
CA ASP A 531 -3.97 -40.73 13.65
C ASP A 531 -3.49 -41.01 15.10
N ASP A 532 -2.59 -41.99 15.27
CA ASP A 532 -1.94 -42.30 16.56
C ASP A 532 -1.10 -41.15 17.13
N PHE A 533 -0.35 -40.42 16.30
CA PHE A 533 0.42 -39.27 16.77
C PHE A 533 -0.50 -38.15 17.26
N HIS A 534 -1.57 -37.86 16.52
CA HIS A 534 -2.56 -36.88 16.95
C HIS A 534 -3.16 -37.28 18.30
N GLU A 535 -3.55 -38.55 18.48
CA GLU A 535 -4.04 -39.04 19.77
C GLU A 535 -3.01 -38.91 20.89
N GLN A 536 -1.74 -39.24 20.63
CA GLN A 536 -0.65 -39.11 21.62
C GLN A 536 -0.41 -37.66 22.02
N VAL A 537 -0.36 -36.74 21.05
CA VAL A 537 -0.18 -35.30 21.33
C VAL A 537 -1.38 -34.76 22.13
N MET A 538 -2.60 -35.09 21.71
CA MET A 538 -3.82 -34.70 22.42
C MET A 538 -3.82 -35.25 23.85
N SER A 539 -3.43 -36.51 24.04
CA SER A 539 -3.31 -37.16 25.34
C SER A 539 -2.30 -36.45 26.24
N ARG A 540 -1.10 -36.16 25.73
CA ARG A 540 -0.07 -35.42 26.48
C ARG A 540 -0.53 -34.01 26.84
N ILE A 541 -1.17 -33.28 25.92
CA ILE A 541 -1.66 -31.93 26.19
C ILE A 541 -2.75 -31.94 27.28
N ARG A 542 -3.62 -32.96 27.30
CA ARG A 542 -4.63 -33.13 28.37
C ARG A 542 -4.01 -33.31 29.75
N THR A 543 -2.77 -33.80 29.86
CA THR A 543 -2.08 -33.96 31.14
C THR A 543 -1.45 -32.67 31.66
N ILE A 544 -1.35 -31.61 30.85
CA ILE A 544 -0.75 -30.34 31.25
C ILE A 544 -1.67 -29.65 32.29
N PRO A 545 -1.16 -29.29 33.48
CA PRO A 545 -1.96 -28.64 34.51
C PRO A 545 -2.63 -27.36 34.00
N GLY A 546 -3.94 -27.26 34.16
CA GLY A 546 -4.75 -26.11 33.76
C GLY A 546 -5.47 -26.27 32.42
N VAL A 547 -5.17 -27.30 31.62
CA VAL A 547 -5.91 -27.62 30.39
C VAL A 547 -7.21 -28.35 30.74
N GLN A 548 -8.36 -27.80 30.36
CA GLN A 548 -9.69 -28.41 30.61
C GLN A 548 -10.23 -29.18 29.41
N PHE A 549 -9.99 -28.68 28.21
CA PHE A 549 -10.45 -29.25 26.95
C PHE A 549 -9.32 -29.21 25.93
N VAL A 550 -9.30 -30.23 25.08
CA VAL A 550 -8.36 -30.35 23.97
C VAL A 550 -9.17 -30.82 22.76
N GLY A 551 -9.18 -30.01 21.69
CA GLY A 551 -9.84 -30.31 20.42
C GLY A 551 -8.90 -30.07 19.24
N ALA A 552 -9.14 -30.75 18.12
CA ALA A 552 -8.41 -30.56 16.87
C ALA A 552 -9.38 -30.17 15.75
N ILE A 553 -9.02 -29.19 14.92
CA ILE A 553 -9.82 -28.74 13.76
C ILE A 553 -8.90 -28.49 12.56
N ASN A 554 -9.34 -28.77 11.33
CA ASN A 554 -8.51 -28.66 10.12
C ASN A 554 -8.26 -27.22 9.64
N ASP A 555 -9.06 -26.26 10.08
CA ASP A 555 -8.83 -24.83 9.86
C ASP A 555 -9.45 -24.05 11.03
N ILE A 556 -8.70 -23.12 11.61
CA ILE A 556 -9.24 -22.28 12.67
C ILE A 556 -10.11 -21.23 11.99
N PHE A 557 -11.39 -21.18 12.37
CA PHE A 557 -12.34 -20.16 11.94
C PHE A 557 -11.67 -18.78 11.87
N PHE A 558 -11.64 -18.19 10.67
CA PHE A 558 -11.14 -16.84 10.38
C PHE A 558 -9.63 -16.58 10.54
N ALA A 559 -8.80 -17.57 10.90
CA ALA A 559 -7.37 -17.34 11.19
C ALA A 559 -6.51 -17.18 9.92
N ARG A 560 -6.85 -17.90 8.85
CA ARG A 560 -6.24 -17.70 7.53
C ARG A 560 -7.21 -16.85 6.73
N GLY A 561 -6.75 -15.72 6.19
CA GLY A 561 -7.54 -14.81 5.33
C GLY A 561 -8.01 -15.44 4.00
N GLY A 562 -8.08 -16.77 3.92
CA GLY A 562 -8.75 -17.49 2.86
C GLY A 562 -10.26 -17.31 2.97
N LYS A 563 -10.91 -17.23 1.81
CA LYS A 563 -12.36 -17.34 1.72
C LYS A 563 -12.75 -18.64 2.42
N SER A 564 -13.54 -18.51 3.49
CA SER A 564 -14.15 -19.63 4.20
C SER A 564 -14.62 -20.64 3.16
N LEU A 565 -14.07 -21.86 3.20
CA LEU A 565 -14.87 -23.01 2.80
C LEU A 565 -16.17 -22.87 3.59
N GLY A 566 -17.30 -22.95 2.88
CA GLY A 566 -18.61 -22.80 3.48
C GLY A 566 -18.73 -23.63 4.75
N VAL A 567 -19.64 -23.22 5.62
CA VAL A 567 -20.06 -23.96 6.82
C VAL A 567 -20.84 -25.22 6.41
N ASP A 568 -20.32 -25.97 5.43
CA ASP A 568 -20.87 -27.21 4.92
C ASP A 568 -20.23 -28.43 5.62
N THR A 569 -19.25 -28.22 6.51
CA THR A 569 -18.51 -29.31 7.19
C THR A 569 -18.90 -29.50 8.67
N LEU A 570 -19.94 -28.82 9.16
CA LEU A 570 -20.53 -29.11 10.48
C LEU A 570 -21.66 -30.13 10.30
N ASP A 571 -21.33 -31.32 9.80
CA ASP A 571 -22.34 -32.36 9.53
C ASP A 571 -22.88 -33.02 10.82
N GLU A 572 -22.15 -32.99 11.95
CA GLU A 572 -22.64 -33.57 13.20
C GLU A 572 -22.20 -32.78 14.45
N VAL A 573 -23.19 -32.36 15.25
CA VAL A 573 -23.03 -31.89 16.63
C VAL A 573 -23.51 -33.01 17.56
N GLU A 574 -22.62 -33.50 18.43
CA GLU A 574 -22.95 -34.59 19.36
C GLU A 574 -24.17 -34.23 20.22
N GLY A 575 -25.24 -35.02 20.10
CA GLY A 575 -26.51 -34.84 20.82
C GLY A 575 -27.66 -34.19 20.02
N HIS A 576 -27.48 -33.87 18.74
CA HIS A 576 -28.56 -33.42 17.85
C HIS A 576 -28.58 -34.25 16.56
N ALA A 577 -29.77 -34.70 16.14
CA ALA A 577 -29.94 -35.35 14.84
C ALA A 577 -29.65 -34.31 13.73
N PRO A 578 -28.97 -34.69 12.63
CA PRO A 578 -28.73 -33.79 11.51
C PRO A 578 -30.08 -33.28 10.96
N GLU A 579 -30.23 -31.97 10.84
CA GLU A 579 -31.45 -31.41 10.26
C GLU A 579 -31.56 -31.83 8.79
N PRO A 580 -32.75 -32.27 8.33
CA PRO A 580 -32.98 -32.63 6.93
C PRO A 580 -32.51 -31.51 6.00
N ARG A 581 -31.76 -31.84 4.93
CA ARG A 581 -31.16 -30.87 3.99
C ARG A 581 -32.17 -29.90 3.37
N ASP A 582 -33.42 -30.32 3.27
CA ASP A 582 -34.60 -29.58 2.83
C ASP A 582 -35.04 -28.46 3.81
N ARG A 583 -34.52 -28.43 5.03
CA ARG A 583 -34.74 -27.35 6.02
C ARG A 583 -33.59 -26.36 6.12
N TRP A 584 -32.48 -26.59 5.42
CA TRP A 584 -31.35 -25.69 5.43
C TRP A 584 -31.77 -24.38 4.76
N ARG A 585 -31.88 -23.31 5.55
CA ARG A 585 -32.03 -21.98 4.99
C ARG A 585 -30.64 -21.49 4.62
N PRO A 586 -30.36 -21.13 3.35
CA PRO A 586 -29.09 -20.53 3.01
C PRO A 586 -28.88 -19.31 3.90
N LEU A 587 -27.71 -19.22 4.52
CA LEU A 587 -27.32 -18.05 5.29
C LEU A 587 -27.12 -16.89 4.31
N VAL A 588 -28.21 -16.22 3.95
CA VAL A 588 -28.17 -14.99 3.15
C VAL A 588 -27.61 -13.92 4.08
N ILE A 589 -26.30 -13.68 4.00
CA ILE A 589 -25.70 -12.46 4.54
C ILE A 589 -26.12 -11.34 3.59
N THR A 590 -27.32 -10.81 3.79
CA THR A 590 -27.80 -9.64 3.07
C THR A 590 -26.91 -8.46 3.43
N PRO A 591 -26.33 -7.72 2.47
CA PRO A 591 -25.69 -6.45 2.76
C PRO A 591 -26.74 -5.55 3.43
N LEU A 592 -26.38 -4.97 4.57
CA LEU A 592 -27.23 -4.03 5.31
C LEU A 592 -27.60 -2.84 4.41
N GLU A 593 -28.77 -2.89 3.76
CA GLU A 593 -29.47 -1.69 3.30
C GLU A 593 -30.89 -1.60 3.85
N ARG A 594 -31.08 -0.49 4.58
CA ARG A 594 -32.30 0.27 4.87
C ARG A 594 -33.54 -0.49 5.35
N ARG A 595 -33.73 -0.43 6.67
CA ARG A 595 -35.05 -0.44 7.32
C ARG A 595 -36.01 0.52 6.60
N ARG A 596 -37.19 0.01 6.25
CA ARG A 596 -38.50 0.50 6.72
C ARG A 596 -39.57 -0.49 6.25
N LEU A 597 -40.35 -1.04 7.20
CA LEU A 597 -41.82 -1.09 7.13
C LEU A 597 -42.37 -1.39 8.54
N PRO A 598 -43.46 -0.71 8.97
CA PRO A 598 -44.10 -0.90 10.26
C PRO A 598 -45.22 -1.94 10.19
N GLY A 599 -45.39 -2.68 11.30
CA GLY A 599 -46.66 -3.27 11.69
C GLY A 599 -46.99 -4.66 11.12
N SER A 600 -46.72 -5.70 11.92
CA SER A 600 -47.73 -6.71 12.29
C SER A 600 -47.21 -7.56 13.46
N ARG A 601 -48.12 -7.84 14.39
CA ARG A 601 -47.93 -8.64 15.60
C ARG A 601 -47.75 -10.12 15.23
N HIS A 602 -46.91 -10.87 15.93
CA HIS A 602 -47.29 -12.00 16.81
C HIS A 602 -46.06 -12.76 17.36
N ALA A 603 -46.14 -13.00 18.68
CA ALA A 603 -45.50 -14.02 19.54
C ALA A 603 -43.96 -14.02 19.77
N PRO A 604 -43.51 -14.02 21.05
CA PRO A 604 -42.14 -14.32 21.43
C PRO A 604 -41.97 -15.84 21.55
N ALA A 605 -40.97 -16.42 20.90
CA ALA A 605 -40.58 -17.81 21.13
C ALA A 605 -39.10 -17.85 21.53
N GLU A 606 -38.92 -18.07 22.82
CA GLU A 606 -37.93 -18.97 23.42
C GLU A 606 -36.45 -18.77 23.06
N GLY A 607 -35.73 -18.17 24.01
CA GLY A 607 -34.30 -18.33 24.10
C GLY A 607 -33.95 -19.79 24.41
N ALA A 608 -33.16 -20.41 23.54
CA ALA A 608 -32.47 -21.65 23.84
C ALA A 608 -31.09 -21.31 24.45
N PRO A 609 -30.79 -21.71 25.69
CA PRO A 609 -29.46 -21.56 26.26
C PRO A 609 -28.56 -22.66 25.69
N LEU A 610 -27.48 -22.30 24.98
CA LEU A 610 -26.47 -23.28 24.58
C LEU A 610 -25.58 -23.63 25.79
N LEU A 611 -26.00 -24.70 26.47
CA LEU A 611 -25.32 -25.36 27.58
C LEU A 611 -24.22 -26.30 27.09
N ARG A 612 -23.20 -26.44 27.94
CA ARG A 612 -22.07 -27.39 27.91
C ARG A 612 -22.39 -28.70 27.18
N SER A 613 -21.76 -28.93 26.02
CA SER A 613 -21.60 -30.27 25.45
C SER A 613 -20.12 -30.64 25.34
N ARG A 614 -19.82 -31.91 25.59
CA ARG A 614 -18.52 -32.55 25.32
C ARG A 614 -18.49 -32.93 23.84
N TRP A 615 -17.36 -32.73 23.19
CA TRP A 615 -17.14 -33.09 21.79
C TRP A 615 -16.35 -34.41 21.73
N ARG A 616 -16.91 -35.44 21.08
CA ARG A 616 -16.19 -36.61 20.57
C ARG A 616 -16.41 -36.74 19.07
N ALA A 617 -15.32 -36.81 18.31
CA ALA A 617 -15.35 -37.31 16.95
C ALA A 617 -15.58 -38.83 16.99
N ARG A 618 -16.65 -39.32 16.36
CA ARG A 618 -16.78 -40.73 15.97
C ARG A 618 -16.69 -40.78 14.45
N SER A 619 -15.77 -41.60 13.94
CA SER A 619 -15.65 -41.91 12.52
C SER A 619 -16.83 -42.81 12.10
N ALA A 620 -17.87 -42.23 11.51
CA ALA A 620 -18.81 -42.98 10.69
C ALA A 620 -18.29 -42.95 9.24
N GLY A 621 -17.98 -44.13 8.70
CA GLY A 621 -17.39 -44.25 7.37
C GLY A 621 -18.39 -43.90 6.27
N SER A 622 -18.07 -42.88 5.48
CA SER A 622 -18.08 -42.94 4.02
C SER A 622 -17.39 -41.68 3.46
N ASP A 623 -16.56 -41.92 2.44
CA ASP A 623 -15.75 -41.00 1.64
C ASP A 623 -14.64 -40.15 2.29
N ARG A 624 -13.42 -40.44 1.79
CA ARG A 624 -12.12 -39.94 2.21
C ARG A 624 -11.96 -38.44 1.88
N GLN A 625 -12.25 -37.58 2.85
CA GLN A 625 -11.70 -36.23 2.88
C GLN A 625 -10.51 -36.18 3.86
N ARG A 626 -9.29 -36.23 3.33
CA ARG A 626 -8.06 -35.89 4.07
C ARG A 626 -7.42 -34.65 3.45
N GLY A 627 -7.34 -33.60 4.25
CA GLY A 627 -6.68 -32.34 3.96
C GLY A 627 -7.13 -31.22 4.90
N HIS A 628 -6.30 -30.45 5.59
CA HIS A 628 -5.06 -30.68 6.35
C HIS A 628 -4.83 -29.39 7.18
N GLY A 629 -4.55 -29.53 8.49
CA GLY A 629 -4.18 -28.43 9.38
C GLY A 629 -4.82 -28.52 10.76
N ALA A 630 -4.43 -29.49 11.60
CA ALA A 630 -5.02 -29.64 12.92
C ALA A 630 -4.58 -28.51 13.88
N ALA A 631 -5.50 -27.62 14.23
CA ALA A 631 -5.33 -26.65 15.29
C ALA A 631 -5.84 -27.19 16.62
N LEU A 632 -4.96 -27.21 17.61
CA LEU A 632 -5.22 -27.69 18.95
C LEU A 632 -5.75 -26.56 19.83
N LEU A 633 -6.96 -26.68 20.36
CA LEU A 633 -7.53 -25.71 21.31
C LEU A 633 -7.36 -26.21 22.74
N ALA A 634 -6.58 -25.51 23.57
CA ALA A 634 -6.44 -25.80 25.00
C ALA A 634 -7.03 -24.68 25.87
N GLY A 635 -8.05 -25.01 26.68
CA GLY A 635 -8.78 -24.07 27.55
C GLY A 635 -8.21 -23.96 28.97
N ARG A 636 -7.81 -22.76 29.46
CA ARG A 636 -7.37 -22.52 30.86
C ARG A 636 -8.47 -21.94 31.75
N GLY A 637 -8.99 -22.70 32.70
CA GLY A 637 -10.00 -22.20 33.64
C GLY A 637 -9.46 -21.22 34.67
N SER A 638 -10.09 -20.04 34.79
CA SER A 638 -9.95 -19.18 35.97
C SER A 638 -10.73 -19.80 37.14
N GLY A 639 -10.02 -20.44 38.07
CA GLY A 639 -10.59 -20.82 39.35
C GLY A 639 -10.87 -19.59 40.20
N ARG A 640 -12.13 -19.15 40.29
CA ARG A 640 -12.61 -18.39 41.45
C ARG A 640 -13.75 -19.13 42.12
N LYS A 641 -13.49 -19.44 43.39
CA LYS A 641 -14.34 -20.10 44.37
C LYS A 641 -15.68 -19.40 44.53
N ALA A 642 -16.69 -20.21 44.79
CA ALA A 642 -18.01 -19.85 45.27
C ALA A 642 -17.96 -18.83 46.42
N ILE A 643 -18.81 -17.81 46.34
CA ILE A 643 -19.39 -17.15 47.52
C ILE A 643 -20.89 -16.98 47.23
N GLN A 644 -21.69 -17.62 48.08
CA GLN A 644 -23.15 -17.48 48.20
C GLN A 644 -23.55 -16.03 48.52
N GLY A 645 -24.74 -15.60 48.09
CA GLY A 645 -25.43 -14.45 48.70
C GLY A 645 -26.37 -13.68 47.78
N VAL A 646 -27.56 -14.21 47.54
CA VAL A 646 -28.81 -13.48 47.18
C VAL A 646 -29.44 -12.96 48.51
N PRO A 647 -30.33 -11.92 48.63
CA PRO A 647 -31.18 -11.26 47.61
C PRO A 647 -31.36 -9.71 47.64
N ARG A 648 -32.00 -9.24 46.55
CA ARG A 648 -33.02 -8.16 46.41
C ARG A 648 -32.71 -6.72 46.86
N LYS A 649 -32.67 -5.81 45.88
CA LYS A 649 -33.83 -4.99 45.46
C LYS A 649 -33.67 -4.57 44.01
#